data_AF-A0A6L5YI74-F1
#
_entry.id   AF-A0A6L5YI74-F1
#
_cell.length_a   1.000
_cell.length_b   1.000
_cell.length_c   1.000
_cell.angle_alpha   90.00
_cell.angle_beta   90.00
_cell.angle_gamma   90.00
#
_symmetry.space_group_name_H-M   'P 1'
#
loop_
_entity.id
_entity.type
_entity.pdbx_description
1 polymer ?
#
loop_
_entity_poly.entity_id
_entity_poly.type
_entity_poly.pdbx_seq_one_letter_code
_entity_poly.pdbx_strand_id
1 'polypeptide(L)'
;MNITSLEIAQATMDMFFCLFCLIMFVSIKANNPKQKSMRMFVRLFLIATVLFFGETLAYIFRGNLGPFNILVTRIANLMVFAMNIAMANTYVRYVSSVFVEKGAEVSGNSVKIANIFSCINIFIVVVNLFYPWMYYFDEANYYHRNNFWYVYTLISLVVIFIGAGMAIKYRKYLEKRSFISMMLFSFIPIIATVVQSFIYGFSITNLGLGIGSFVMFAAYMYDWSHNVDEHMNMINDSRFDTVIMFIIMLLSMSISIMACVNVIEQVTKENSEIHSRTIAQMVSAKIENEFIKPITVSQMISSDIDIRTYIEGKTREEAESVKDDITNRLVSIGNEFDYKMVFAVSDKTRAYYTYNGISRYLDVENDSHDIWYKDYLDSGKRYTVNVDTDEDNNGSLSVFINYGIIDTNGDILGACGVGVDMNDLVDMLARFEEEYNIKVYLVNHDGLIQVDTDVSSIETGYLDNSYFGNISDDDFYYQLSENGCYMTKYLEGFDWYIVIRDNNPVKLDVNKIILPIVLIFIASVLIMATSFVIISMREKKAKDAYNRRYEASIKDELTGLYNRRGFEVDCEIIKKNNNLIEYVLIMMDLNGLKAANDNIGHEAGDELIIGASKCMDNAFSGLGRTYRVGGDEFVALLRGTREEAQDAVKTFDYLTENFQGNLISELSVSKGVVVCSEHIELNFEEIKAMADKLMYADKDEYYRRTGKDRRRV
;
A
#
# COMPACT_ATOMS: atom_id res chain seq x y z
N MET A 1 -8.01 -16.51 10.86
CA MET A 1 -7.02 -15.41 10.68
C MET A 1 -7.84 -14.13 10.68
N ASN A 2 -7.91 -13.41 11.81
CA ASN A 2 -8.89 -12.33 11.98
C ASN A 2 -8.28 -10.97 11.62
N ILE A 3 -7.93 -10.79 10.34
CA ILE A 3 -7.65 -9.45 9.80
C ILE A 3 -8.99 -8.90 9.33
N THR A 4 -9.43 -7.77 9.87
CA THR A 4 -10.68 -7.14 9.44
C THR A 4 -10.55 -6.61 8.01
N SER A 5 -11.65 -6.57 7.26
CA SER A 5 -11.69 -5.97 5.91
C SER A 5 -11.11 -4.55 5.87
N LEU A 6 -11.26 -3.84 6.98
CA LEU A 6 -10.78 -2.49 7.21
C LEU A 6 -9.25 -2.40 7.32
N GLU A 7 -8.63 -3.39 7.94
CA GLU A 7 -7.16 -3.50 8.07
C GLU A 7 -6.51 -3.84 6.73
N ILE A 8 -7.17 -4.69 5.94
CA ILE A 8 -6.72 -5.00 4.58
C ILE A 8 -6.79 -3.73 3.71
N ALA A 9 -7.86 -2.95 3.85
CA ALA A 9 -8.00 -1.68 3.15
C ALA A 9 -6.85 -0.72 3.47
N GLN A 10 -6.54 -0.57 4.77
CA GLN A 10 -5.46 0.29 5.24
C GLN A 10 -4.09 -0.20 4.73
N ALA A 11 -3.76 -1.48 4.95
CA ALA A 11 -2.50 -2.07 4.49
C ALA A 11 -2.31 -1.91 2.98
N THR A 12 -3.38 -2.01 2.19
CA THR A 12 -3.31 -1.83 0.75
C THR A 12 -3.07 -0.36 0.36
N MET A 13 -3.75 0.58 1.03
CA MET A 13 -3.50 2.01 0.81
C MET A 13 -2.07 2.40 1.18
N ASP A 14 -1.54 1.88 2.28
CA ASP A 14 -0.15 2.13 2.70
C ASP A 14 0.85 1.52 1.72
N MET A 15 0.62 0.28 1.25
CA MET A 15 1.46 -0.36 0.24
C MET A 15 1.50 0.46 -1.07
N PHE A 16 0.38 1.09 -1.45
CA PHE A 16 0.33 2.00 -2.58
C PHE A 16 1.20 3.25 -2.36
N PHE A 17 1.04 3.93 -1.22
CA PHE A 17 1.86 5.11 -0.91
C PHE A 17 3.35 4.77 -0.78
N CYS A 18 3.67 3.58 -0.28
CA CYS A 18 5.02 3.02 -0.24
C CYS A 18 5.61 2.94 -1.66
N LEU A 19 4.89 2.31 -2.58
CA LEU A 19 5.31 2.19 -3.97
C LEU A 19 5.44 3.57 -4.62
N PHE A 20 4.43 4.43 -4.51
CA PHE A 20 4.48 5.82 -4.99
C PHE A 20 5.76 6.54 -4.56
N CYS A 21 6.07 6.51 -3.26
CA CYS A 21 7.25 7.16 -2.72
C CYS A 21 8.55 6.52 -3.25
N LEU A 22 8.57 5.20 -3.45
CA LEU A 22 9.74 4.49 -3.98
C LEU A 22 10.01 4.90 -5.43
N ILE A 23 8.95 4.98 -6.25
CA ILE A 23 9.03 5.46 -7.64
C ILE A 23 9.62 6.85 -7.65
N MET A 24 9.06 7.75 -6.83
CA MET A 24 9.51 9.14 -6.77
C MET A 24 10.96 9.27 -6.33
N PHE A 25 11.37 8.48 -5.33
CA PHE A 25 12.75 8.40 -4.90
C PHE A 25 13.69 7.98 -6.04
N VAL A 26 13.39 6.88 -6.75
CA VAL A 26 14.23 6.35 -7.83
C VAL A 26 14.29 7.33 -9.00
N SER A 27 13.14 7.83 -9.47
CA SER A 27 13.05 8.74 -10.61
C SER A 27 13.83 10.03 -10.39
N ILE A 28 13.68 10.64 -9.22
CA ILE A 28 14.40 11.89 -8.94
C ILE A 28 15.89 11.62 -8.69
N LYS A 29 16.24 10.53 -8.00
CA LYS A 29 17.65 10.18 -7.72
C LYS A 29 18.44 9.85 -8.99
N ALA A 30 17.81 9.20 -9.98
CA ALA A 30 18.44 8.90 -11.27
C ALA A 30 18.96 10.16 -11.97
N ASN A 31 18.28 11.30 -11.80
CA ASN A 31 18.66 12.59 -12.38
C ASN A 31 19.81 13.29 -11.64
N ASN A 32 20.44 12.64 -10.64
CA ASN A 32 21.59 13.14 -9.88
C ASN A 32 21.45 14.62 -9.45
N PRO A 33 20.47 14.93 -8.57
CA PRO A 33 20.15 16.31 -8.24
C PRO A 33 21.33 17.03 -7.57
N LYS A 34 21.76 18.14 -8.17
CA LYS A 34 22.86 18.99 -7.67
C LYS A 34 22.43 19.87 -6.50
N GLN A 35 21.19 20.37 -6.53
CA GLN A 35 20.63 21.24 -5.49
C GLN A 35 20.44 20.49 -4.17
N LYS A 36 20.76 21.15 -3.05
CA LYS A 36 20.64 20.60 -1.71
C LYS A 36 19.18 20.41 -1.31
N SER A 37 18.30 21.35 -1.66
CA SER A 37 16.85 21.24 -1.46
C SER A 37 16.33 19.96 -2.11
N MET A 38 16.70 19.72 -3.36
CA MET A 38 16.27 18.55 -4.10
C MET A 38 16.80 17.24 -3.50
N ARG A 39 18.05 17.22 -3.02
CA ARG A 39 18.56 16.05 -2.26
C ARG A 39 17.78 15.79 -0.97
N MET A 40 17.32 16.82 -0.26
CA MET A 40 16.45 16.65 0.91
C MET A 40 15.06 16.17 0.49
N PHE A 41 14.54 16.65 -0.64
CA PHE A 41 13.26 16.22 -1.20
C PHE A 41 13.26 14.73 -1.59
N VAL A 42 14.32 14.25 -2.22
CA VAL A 42 14.53 12.81 -2.49
C VAL A 42 14.56 11.99 -1.20
N ARG A 43 15.20 12.50 -0.15
CA ARG A 43 15.25 11.83 1.16
C ARG A 43 13.87 11.74 1.82
N LEU A 44 13.00 12.74 1.64
CA LEU A 44 11.62 12.66 2.13
C LEU A 44 10.89 11.46 1.54
N PHE A 45 11.01 11.23 0.23
CA PHE A 45 10.40 10.08 -0.43
C PHE A 45 10.98 8.74 0.04
N LEU A 46 12.30 8.64 0.22
CA LEU A 46 12.90 7.43 0.78
C LEU A 46 12.36 7.12 2.18
N ILE A 47 12.28 8.13 3.04
CA ILE A 47 11.76 7.98 4.41
C ILE A 47 10.28 7.59 4.37
N ALA A 48 9.49 8.21 3.49
CA ALA A 48 8.08 7.88 3.32
C ALA A 48 7.88 6.44 2.81
N THR A 49 8.71 5.94 1.89
CA THR A 49 8.68 4.53 1.47
C THR A 49 8.87 3.60 2.67
N VAL A 50 9.89 3.86 3.48
CA VAL A 50 10.22 3.06 4.66
C VAL A 50 9.10 3.14 5.71
N LEU A 51 8.51 4.32 5.90
CA LEU A 51 7.35 4.55 6.77
C LEU A 51 6.16 3.68 6.36
N PHE A 52 5.70 3.81 5.12
CA PHE A 52 4.51 3.10 4.63
C PHE A 52 4.72 1.59 4.51
N PHE A 53 5.95 1.15 4.20
CA PHE A 53 6.28 -0.28 4.23
C PHE A 53 6.17 -0.85 5.65
N GLY A 54 6.74 -0.15 6.64
CA GLY A 54 6.62 -0.54 8.04
C GLY A 54 5.16 -0.59 8.49
N GLU A 55 4.36 0.39 8.08
CA GLU A 55 2.94 0.45 8.40
C GLU A 55 2.15 -0.73 7.82
N THR A 56 2.38 -1.04 6.55
CA THR A 56 1.79 -2.20 5.88
C THR A 56 2.11 -3.50 6.62
N LEU A 57 3.38 -3.70 7.01
CA LEU A 57 3.78 -4.87 7.79
C LEU A 57 3.10 -4.92 9.16
N ALA A 58 2.97 -3.78 9.83
CA ALA A 58 2.29 -3.72 11.13
C ALA A 58 0.83 -4.18 11.03
N TYR A 59 0.11 -3.85 9.95
CA TYR A 59 -1.27 -4.28 9.74
C TYR A 59 -1.40 -5.74 9.28
N ILE A 60 -0.50 -6.23 8.42
CA ILE A 60 -0.56 -7.61 7.92
C ILE A 60 -0.26 -8.64 9.02
N PHE A 61 0.66 -8.30 9.93
CA PHE A 61 1.18 -9.28 10.90
C PHE A 61 0.57 -9.18 12.31
N ARG A 62 -0.22 -8.13 12.61
CA ARG A 62 -0.93 -8.01 13.90
C ARG A 62 -1.97 -9.11 14.09
N GLY A 63 -2.31 -9.42 15.33
CA GLY A 63 -3.32 -10.44 15.64
C GLY A 63 -2.84 -11.88 15.47
N ASN A 64 -1.60 -12.08 15.04
CA ASN A 64 -1.03 -13.41 14.81
C ASN A 64 0.07 -13.73 15.84
N LEU A 65 -0.10 -14.86 16.54
CA LEU A 65 0.73 -15.30 17.66
C LEU A 65 2.03 -16.03 17.26
N GLY A 66 2.27 -16.22 15.96
CA GLY A 66 3.53 -16.80 15.49
C GLY A 66 4.76 -15.98 15.92
N PRO A 67 5.85 -16.59 16.43
CA PRO A 67 7.03 -15.86 16.91
C PRO A 67 7.62 -14.87 15.89
N PHE A 68 7.61 -15.26 14.61
CA PHE A 68 8.01 -14.40 13.49
C PHE A 68 7.08 -13.19 13.32
N ASN A 69 5.76 -13.41 13.38
CA ASN A 69 4.75 -12.37 13.19
C ASN A 69 4.80 -11.34 14.31
N ILE A 70 4.98 -11.81 15.55
CA ILE A 70 5.20 -10.98 16.73
C ILE A 70 6.46 -10.10 16.56
N LEU A 71 7.57 -10.68 16.11
CA LEU A 71 8.82 -9.95 15.88
C LEU A 71 8.64 -8.86 14.79
N VAL A 72 8.05 -9.23 13.65
CA VAL A 72 7.80 -8.31 12.53
C VAL A 72 6.90 -7.16 12.97
N THR A 73 5.81 -7.44 13.69
CA THR A 73 4.86 -6.41 14.16
C THR A 73 5.55 -5.36 15.02
N ARG A 74 6.49 -5.77 15.90
CA ARG A 74 7.24 -4.85 16.77
C ARG A 74 8.25 -4.01 16.02
N ILE A 75 9.02 -4.64 15.12
CA ILE A 75 10.01 -3.94 14.28
C ILE A 75 9.30 -2.93 13.37
N ALA A 76 8.19 -3.35 12.76
CA ALA A 76 7.34 -2.53 11.89
C ALA A 76 6.84 -1.27 12.61
N ASN A 77 6.26 -1.40 13.81
CA ASN A 77 5.81 -0.25 14.58
C ASN A 77 6.97 0.67 15.00
N LEU A 78 8.10 0.11 15.45
CA LEU A 78 9.29 0.90 15.77
C LEU A 78 9.77 1.72 14.57
N MET A 79 9.82 1.09 13.40
CA MET A 79 10.19 1.70 12.13
C MET A 79 9.26 2.85 11.77
N VAL A 80 7.93 2.67 11.93
CA VAL A 80 6.94 3.72 11.69
C VAL A 80 7.19 4.95 12.56
N PHE A 81 7.35 4.76 13.88
CA PHE A 81 7.61 5.87 14.80
C PHE A 81 8.95 6.57 14.54
N ALA A 82 10.00 5.82 14.20
CA ALA A 82 11.29 6.41 13.86
C ALA A 82 11.22 7.23 12.56
N MET A 83 10.54 6.71 11.52
CA MET A 83 10.44 7.36 10.22
C MET A 83 9.56 8.61 10.26
N ASN A 84 8.51 8.65 11.08
CA ASN A 84 7.70 9.86 11.28
C ASN A 84 8.53 11.06 11.75
N ILE A 85 9.44 10.85 12.72
CA ILE A 85 10.35 11.90 13.20
C ILE A 85 11.35 12.29 12.11
N ALA A 86 11.92 11.30 11.42
CA ALA A 86 12.88 11.52 10.35
C ALA A 86 12.27 12.34 9.21
N MET A 87 10.99 12.10 8.89
CA MET A 87 10.24 12.81 7.86
C MET A 87 10.04 14.28 8.25
N ALA A 88 9.56 14.55 9.46
CA ALA A 88 9.40 15.91 9.98
C ALA A 88 10.73 16.69 10.00
N ASN A 89 11.82 16.07 10.48
CA ASN A 89 13.13 16.72 10.51
C ASN A 89 13.66 17.02 9.09
N THR A 90 13.52 16.05 8.17
CA THR A 90 13.97 16.21 6.79
C THR A 90 13.17 17.29 6.07
N TYR A 91 11.88 17.44 6.39
CA TYR A 91 11.04 18.52 5.86
C TYR A 91 11.57 19.90 6.27
N VAL A 92 11.92 20.10 7.54
CA VAL A 92 12.53 21.38 7.98
C VAL A 92 13.84 21.67 7.23
N ARG A 93 14.68 20.65 7.02
CA ARG A 93 15.93 20.79 6.24
C ARG A 93 15.66 21.09 4.76
N TYR A 94 14.63 20.49 4.18
CA TYR A 94 14.18 20.77 2.83
C TYR A 94 13.75 22.24 2.71
N VAL A 95 12.84 22.70 3.57
CA VAL A 95 12.34 24.09 3.58
C VAL A 95 13.50 25.07 3.75
N SER A 96 14.40 24.82 4.70
CA SER A 96 15.61 25.63 4.91
C SER A 96 16.49 25.70 3.66
N SER A 97 16.68 24.58 2.96
CA SER A 97 17.55 24.52 1.78
C SER A 97 16.94 25.23 0.58
N VAL A 98 15.60 25.15 0.39
CA VAL A 98 14.90 25.90 -0.66
C VAL A 98 15.12 27.40 -0.50
N PHE A 99 15.00 27.90 0.74
CA PHE A 99 15.18 29.33 1.00
C PHE A 99 16.61 29.82 0.80
N VAL A 100 17.61 29.05 1.25
CA VAL A 100 19.02 29.37 1.01
C VAL A 100 19.33 29.42 -0.49
N GLU A 101 18.82 28.46 -1.27
CA GLU A 101 19.01 28.43 -2.73
C GLU A 101 18.31 29.57 -3.46
N LYS A 102 17.21 30.09 -2.92
CA LYS A 102 16.53 31.30 -3.43
C LYS A 102 17.12 32.62 -2.91
N GLY A 103 18.30 32.58 -2.27
CA GLY A 103 19.03 33.77 -1.82
C GLY A 103 18.54 34.38 -0.50
N ALA A 104 17.76 33.65 0.30
CA ALA A 104 17.38 34.10 1.64
C ALA A 104 18.48 33.81 2.67
N GLU A 105 18.78 34.78 3.53
CA GLU A 105 19.63 34.57 4.71
C GLU A 105 18.85 33.83 5.82
N VAL A 106 18.92 32.51 5.79
CA VAL A 106 18.22 31.66 6.76
C VAL A 106 19.08 31.41 7.99
N SER A 107 18.62 31.87 9.15
CA SER A 107 19.21 31.50 10.44
C SER A 107 19.17 29.98 10.65
N GLY A 108 20.33 29.39 10.98
CA GLY A 108 20.42 27.95 11.30
C GLY A 108 19.70 27.53 12.59
N ASN A 109 19.14 28.45 13.35
CA ASN A 109 18.50 28.17 14.63
C ASN A 109 17.27 27.27 14.48
N SER A 110 16.44 27.48 13.45
CA SER A 110 15.25 26.63 13.21
C SER A 110 15.60 25.16 13.00
N VAL A 111 16.65 24.88 12.21
CA VAL A 111 17.13 23.50 11.98
C VAL A 111 17.74 22.90 13.25
N LYS A 112 18.48 23.70 14.04
CA LYS A 112 19.03 23.24 15.33
C LYS A 112 17.92 22.87 16.33
N ILE A 113 16.90 23.73 16.46
CA ILE A 113 15.75 23.49 17.33
C ILE A 113 14.99 22.23 16.88
N ALA A 114 14.74 22.09 15.57
CA ALA A 114 14.12 20.88 15.02
C ALA A 114 14.92 19.61 15.34
N ASN A 115 16.26 19.64 15.23
CA ASN A 115 17.11 18.51 15.61
C ASN A 115 16.99 18.15 17.09
N ILE A 116 16.92 19.14 18.00
CA ILE A 116 16.76 18.90 19.43
C ILE A 116 15.44 18.15 19.70
N PHE A 117 14.32 18.64 19.16
CA PHE A 117 13.02 17.99 19.33
C PHE A 117 12.99 16.60 18.68
N SER A 118 13.62 16.41 17.51
CA SER A 118 13.75 15.09 16.89
C SER A 118 14.57 14.12 17.75
N CYS A 119 15.66 14.56 18.38
CA CYS A 119 16.44 13.73 19.30
C CYS A 119 15.62 13.34 20.54
N ILE A 120 14.83 14.27 21.10
CA ILE A 120 13.92 13.97 22.20
C ILE A 120 12.90 12.90 21.80
N ASN A 121 12.29 13.00 20.61
CA ASN A 121 11.34 11.99 20.17
C ASN A 121 11.98 10.63 19.88
N ILE A 122 13.19 10.59 19.30
CA ILE A 122 13.91 9.33 19.13
C ILE A 122 14.18 8.70 20.50
N PHE A 123 14.58 9.50 21.49
CA PHE A 123 14.78 9.02 22.86
C PHE A 123 13.48 8.42 23.45
N ILE A 124 12.34 9.07 23.28
CA ILE A 124 11.03 8.55 23.72
C ILE A 124 10.72 7.18 23.09
N VAL A 125 10.94 7.05 21.78
CA VAL A 125 10.73 5.79 21.04
C VAL A 125 11.67 4.69 21.52
N VAL A 126 12.94 5.00 21.78
CA VAL A 126 13.93 4.05 22.30
C VAL A 126 13.58 3.60 23.72
N VAL A 127 13.18 4.52 24.60
CA VAL A 127 12.73 4.18 25.96
C VAL A 127 11.50 3.28 25.91
N ASN A 128 10.60 3.46 24.93
CA ASN A 128 9.42 2.60 24.78
C ASN A 128 9.75 1.12 24.54
N LEU A 129 10.94 0.81 24.00
CA LEU A 129 11.39 -0.59 23.82
C LEU A 129 11.60 -1.33 25.14
N PHE A 130 11.92 -0.60 26.19
CA PHE A 130 12.20 -1.17 27.52
C PHE A 130 11.02 -0.97 28.49
N TYR A 131 10.29 0.13 28.33
CA TYR A 131 9.15 0.48 29.17
C TYR A 131 7.98 0.87 28.27
N PRO A 132 6.90 0.07 28.17
CA PRO A 132 5.82 0.27 27.19
C PRO A 132 4.82 1.39 27.58
N TRP A 133 5.35 2.56 27.93
CA TRP A 133 4.61 3.75 28.37
C TRP A 133 3.94 4.55 27.23
N MET A 134 4.44 4.47 26.00
CA MET A 134 3.91 5.18 24.83
C MET A 134 2.90 4.29 24.07
N TYR A 135 3.27 3.05 23.83
CA TYR A 135 2.40 2.01 23.28
C TYR A 135 2.85 0.64 23.77
N TYR A 136 1.92 -0.31 23.74
CA TYR A 136 2.18 -1.71 24.08
C TYR A 136 1.50 -2.66 23.09
N PHE A 137 1.82 -3.94 23.18
CA PHE A 137 1.12 -5.00 22.46
C PHE A 137 0.45 -5.92 23.48
N ASP A 138 -0.80 -6.30 23.23
CA ASP A 138 -1.49 -7.27 24.09
C ASP A 138 -1.05 -8.71 23.80
N GLU A 139 -1.62 -9.65 24.53
CA GLU A 139 -1.35 -11.09 24.38
C GLU A 139 -1.74 -11.61 23.00
N ALA A 140 -2.73 -10.98 22.36
CA ALA A 140 -3.19 -11.30 21.01
C ALA A 140 -2.32 -10.65 19.90
N ASN A 141 -1.21 -9.99 20.24
CA ASN A 141 -0.35 -9.27 19.30
C ASN A 141 -1.07 -8.11 18.57
N TYR A 142 -2.01 -7.44 19.24
CA TYR A 142 -2.58 -6.17 18.78
C TYR A 142 -1.88 -4.98 19.43
N TYR A 143 -1.67 -3.95 18.62
CA TYR A 143 -1.08 -2.69 19.04
C TYR A 143 -2.08 -1.84 19.83
N HIS A 144 -1.63 -1.29 20.97
CA HIS A 144 -2.43 -0.39 21.80
C HIS A 144 -1.70 0.91 22.15
N ARG A 145 -2.42 2.04 22.09
CA ARG A 145 -1.88 3.38 22.44
C ARG A 145 -2.01 3.64 23.94
N ASN A 146 -0.96 4.18 24.55
CA ASN A 146 -1.01 4.72 25.92
C ASN A 146 -1.03 6.26 25.90
N ASN A 147 -1.29 6.88 27.05
CA ASN A 147 -1.42 8.35 27.18
C ASN A 147 -0.16 9.12 26.73
N PHE A 148 1.05 8.57 26.89
CA PHE A 148 2.28 9.24 26.45
C PHE A 148 2.47 9.25 24.93
N TRP A 149 1.66 8.51 24.17
CA TRP A 149 1.59 8.62 22.71
C TRP A 149 1.28 10.06 22.27
N TYR A 150 0.40 10.78 22.98
CA TYR A 150 0.07 12.17 22.67
C TYR A 150 1.25 13.12 22.86
N VAL A 151 2.15 12.83 23.81
CA VAL A 151 3.37 13.64 24.04
C VAL A 151 4.32 13.50 22.87
N TYR A 152 4.57 12.26 22.42
CA TYR A 152 5.36 11.99 21.21
C TYR A 152 4.78 12.69 19.99
N THR A 153 3.47 12.59 19.80
CA THR A 153 2.77 13.18 18.65
C THR A 153 2.85 14.71 18.68
N LEU A 154 2.64 15.34 19.84
CA LEU A 154 2.75 16.79 20.00
C LEU A 154 4.16 17.29 19.64
N ILE A 155 5.21 16.62 20.13
CA ILE A 155 6.60 16.98 19.81
C ILE A 155 6.86 16.80 18.30
N SER A 156 6.32 15.76 17.67
CA SER A 156 6.44 15.55 16.22
C SER A 156 5.78 16.71 15.44
N LEU A 157 4.60 17.15 15.87
CA LEU A 157 3.90 18.28 15.25
C LEU A 157 4.67 19.60 15.43
N VAL A 158 5.32 19.82 16.58
CA VAL A 158 6.18 21.00 16.79
C VAL A 158 7.29 21.08 15.73
N VAL A 159 7.91 19.96 15.38
CA VAL A 159 8.94 19.93 14.33
C VAL A 159 8.37 20.34 12.97
N ILE A 160 7.18 19.86 12.62
CA ILE A 160 6.48 20.26 11.39
C ILE A 160 6.14 21.76 11.41
N PHE A 161 5.67 22.29 12.54
CA PHE A 161 5.38 23.71 12.73
C PHE A 161 6.60 24.61 12.58
N ILE A 162 7.80 24.15 12.96
CA ILE A 162 9.03 24.90 12.67
C ILE A 162 9.20 25.09 11.16
N GLY A 163 8.94 24.04 10.37
CA GLY A 163 8.97 24.12 8.91
C GLY A 163 7.91 25.08 8.34
N ALA A 164 6.67 24.99 8.82
CA ALA A 164 5.60 25.93 8.43
C ALA A 164 5.93 27.39 8.81
N GLY A 165 6.45 27.61 10.01
CA GLY A 165 6.90 28.92 10.49
C GLY A 165 8.01 29.51 9.64
N MET A 166 8.97 28.68 9.18
CA MET A 166 9.96 29.09 8.19
C MET A 166 9.31 29.47 6.86
N ALA A 167 8.37 28.65 6.36
CA ALA A 167 7.66 28.91 5.12
C ALA A 167 6.91 30.25 5.13
N ILE A 168 6.28 30.59 6.26
CA ILE A 168 5.60 31.87 6.49
C ILE A 168 6.62 33.01 6.58
N LYS A 169 7.67 32.87 7.41
CA LYS A 169 8.67 33.91 7.65
C LYS A 169 9.37 34.35 6.36
N TYR A 170 9.69 33.41 5.48
CA TYR A 170 10.40 33.68 4.23
C TYR A 170 9.47 33.64 2.99
N ARG A 171 8.16 33.82 3.19
CA ARG A 171 7.12 33.76 2.14
C ARG A 171 7.46 34.51 0.85
N LYS A 172 8.14 35.67 0.97
CA LYS A 172 8.51 36.55 -0.14
C LYS A 172 9.40 35.91 -1.21
N TYR A 173 10.12 34.84 -0.88
CA TYR A 173 11.00 34.12 -1.80
C TYR A 173 10.28 32.99 -2.56
N LEU A 174 9.03 32.65 -2.19
CA LEU A 174 8.30 31.54 -2.81
C LEU A 174 7.24 32.04 -3.79
N GLU A 175 6.98 31.24 -4.81
CA GLU A 175 5.77 31.38 -5.59
C GLU A 175 4.56 30.94 -4.76
N LYS A 176 3.37 31.39 -5.15
CA LYS A 176 2.12 31.08 -4.43
C LYS A 176 1.91 29.58 -4.29
N ARG A 177 2.23 28.79 -5.32
CA ARG A 177 2.00 27.34 -5.37
C ARG A 177 2.93 26.57 -4.44
N SER A 178 4.24 26.81 -4.54
CA SER A 178 5.22 26.15 -3.66
C SER A 178 5.04 26.56 -2.20
N PHE A 179 4.56 27.78 -1.92
CA PHE A 179 4.14 28.14 -0.56
C PHE A 179 2.93 27.33 -0.09
N ILE A 180 1.86 27.27 -0.89
CA ILE A 180 0.64 26.52 -0.54
C ILE A 180 0.98 25.03 -0.31
N SER A 181 1.81 24.42 -1.15
CA SER A 181 2.16 23.00 -1.00
C SER A 181 2.95 22.71 0.28
N MET A 182 3.90 23.58 0.65
CA MET A 182 4.61 23.47 1.93
C MET A 182 3.66 23.60 3.12
N MET A 183 2.68 24.51 3.04
CA MET A 183 1.68 24.67 4.10
C MET A 183 0.76 23.45 4.18
N LEU A 184 0.27 22.92 3.05
CA LEU A 184 -0.56 21.72 3.02
C LEU A 184 0.17 20.49 3.58
N PHE A 185 1.45 20.32 3.27
CA PHE A 185 2.27 19.28 3.92
C PHE A 185 2.30 19.40 5.44
N SER A 186 2.24 20.63 5.97
CA SER A 186 2.25 20.86 7.41
C SER A 186 0.88 20.66 8.05
N PHE A 187 -0.20 21.15 7.43
CA PHE A 187 -1.53 21.16 8.04
C PHE A 187 -2.34 19.88 7.83
N ILE A 188 -2.17 19.18 6.70
CA ILE A 188 -2.91 17.92 6.45
C ILE A 188 -2.62 16.87 7.54
N PRO A 189 -1.36 16.58 7.91
CA PRO A 189 -1.07 15.63 8.99
C PRO A 189 -1.67 16.06 10.34
N ILE A 190 -1.71 17.36 10.64
CA ILE A 190 -2.28 17.87 11.89
C ILE A 190 -3.79 17.57 11.95
N ILE A 191 -4.51 17.91 10.88
CA ILE A 191 -5.94 17.62 10.79
C ILE A 191 -6.16 16.11 10.90
N ALA A 192 -5.36 15.33 10.19
CA ALA A 192 -5.41 13.87 10.25
C ALA A 192 -5.13 13.31 11.66
N THR A 193 -4.18 13.89 12.41
CA THR A 193 -3.90 13.52 13.79
C THR A 193 -5.07 13.82 14.72
N VAL A 194 -5.71 14.98 14.56
CA VAL A 194 -6.91 15.33 15.34
C VAL A 194 -8.03 14.32 15.06
N VAL A 195 -8.32 14.04 13.78
CA VAL A 195 -9.33 13.05 13.39
C VAL A 195 -8.99 11.65 13.93
N GLN A 196 -7.73 11.23 13.81
CA GLN A 196 -7.20 9.96 14.32
C GLN A 196 -7.29 9.84 15.85
N SER A 197 -7.41 10.96 16.57
CA SER A 197 -7.60 10.93 18.03
C SER A 197 -9.02 10.47 18.40
N PHE A 198 -9.99 10.64 17.49
CA PHE A 198 -11.36 10.19 17.66
C PHE A 198 -11.64 8.83 17.01
N ILE A 199 -10.82 8.42 16.03
CA ILE A 199 -10.98 7.17 15.30
C ILE A 199 -9.82 6.23 15.67
N TYR A 200 -10.10 5.28 16.57
CA TYR A 200 -9.12 4.27 16.98
C TYR A 200 -8.95 3.19 15.91
N GLY A 201 -7.75 2.63 15.80
CA GLY A 201 -7.45 1.52 14.87
C GLY A 201 -6.95 1.93 13.47
N PHE A 202 -7.05 3.21 13.10
CA PHE A 202 -6.53 3.75 11.83
C PHE A 202 -5.32 4.67 12.03
N SER A 203 -4.45 4.68 11.01
CA SER A 203 -3.28 5.55 10.96
C SER A 203 -3.42 6.61 9.87
N ILE A 204 -4.38 7.50 10.09
CA ILE A 204 -4.76 8.58 9.16
C ILE A 204 -3.63 9.64 9.07
N THR A 205 -2.84 9.81 10.13
CA THR A 205 -1.74 10.79 10.19
C THR A 205 -0.68 10.49 9.13
N ASN A 206 -0.31 9.22 8.96
CA ASN A 206 0.71 8.82 7.99
C ASN A 206 0.17 8.98 6.56
N LEU A 207 -1.09 8.62 6.30
CA LEU A 207 -1.78 8.93 5.04
C LEU A 207 -1.76 10.45 4.75
N GLY A 208 -1.99 11.28 5.77
CA GLY A 208 -1.89 12.73 5.66
C GLY A 208 -0.50 13.23 5.25
N LEU A 209 0.57 12.62 5.78
CA LEU A 209 1.96 12.88 5.37
C LEU A 209 2.20 12.44 3.92
N GLY A 210 1.62 11.32 3.48
CA GLY A 210 1.65 10.85 2.09
C GLY A 210 1.00 11.84 1.12
N ILE A 211 -0.23 12.27 1.42
CA ILE A 211 -0.97 13.28 0.63
C ILE A 211 -0.20 14.60 0.60
N GLY A 212 0.33 15.06 1.74
CA GLY A 212 1.16 16.25 1.81
C GLY A 212 2.38 16.16 0.89
N SER A 213 3.07 15.01 0.89
CA SER A 213 4.24 14.75 0.04
C SER A 213 3.87 14.78 -1.45
N PHE A 214 2.72 14.18 -1.80
CA PHE A 214 2.19 14.20 -3.16
C PHE A 214 1.90 15.63 -3.64
N VAL A 215 1.25 16.45 -2.82
CA VAL A 215 0.96 17.86 -3.15
C VAL A 215 2.24 18.67 -3.33
N MET A 216 3.25 18.46 -2.49
CA MET A 216 4.57 19.07 -2.66
C MET A 216 5.23 18.67 -3.98
N PHE A 217 5.11 17.39 -4.36
CA PHE A 217 5.63 16.92 -5.64
C PHE A 217 4.89 17.50 -6.84
N ALA A 218 3.56 17.56 -6.80
CA ALA A 218 2.77 18.18 -7.86
C ALA A 218 3.15 19.65 -8.07
N ALA A 219 3.35 20.41 -6.98
CA ALA A 219 3.83 21.79 -7.05
C ALA A 219 5.25 21.86 -7.64
N TYR A 220 6.16 20.98 -7.21
CA TYR A 220 7.50 20.90 -7.77
C TYR A 220 7.48 20.62 -9.28
N MET A 221 6.69 19.65 -9.74
CA MET A 221 6.57 19.29 -11.15
C MET A 221 6.06 20.45 -11.98
N TYR A 222 5.10 21.20 -11.45
CA TYR A 222 4.57 22.38 -12.11
C TYR A 222 5.64 23.47 -12.25
N ASP A 223 6.33 23.80 -11.16
CA ASP A 223 7.38 24.82 -11.12
C ASP A 223 8.56 24.41 -12.03
N TRP A 224 8.91 23.12 -12.06
CA TRP A 224 9.93 22.57 -12.95
C TRP A 224 9.48 22.60 -14.42
N SER A 225 8.20 22.36 -14.69
CA SER A 225 7.64 22.43 -16.03
C SER A 225 7.64 23.86 -16.57
N HIS A 226 7.39 24.88 -15.74
CA HIS A 226 7.23 26.27 -16.18
C HIS A 226 8.51 27.13 -16.14
N ASN A 227 9.50 26.79 -15.31
CA ASN A 227 10.77 27.54 -15.24
C ASN A 227 11.80 27.17 -16.34
N VAL A 228 11.36 26.51 -17.41
CA VAL A 228 12.22 26.18 -18.55
C VAL A 228 11.79 27.04 -19.73
N ASP A 229 12.43 28.20 -19.83
CA ASP A 229 12.72 28.86 -21.10
C ASP A 229 14.07 29.59 -20.99
N GLU A 230 15.09 29.00 -21.63
CA GLU A 230 16.08 29.74 -22.44
C GLU A 230 17.01 28.82 -23.25
N HIS A 231 17.11 27.51 -22.98
CA HIS A 231 17.85 26.60 -23.88
C HIS A 231 17.24 25.20 -24.07
N MET A 232 16.59 25.07 -25.23
CA MET A 232 16.47 23.89 -26.09
C MET A 232 15.39 22.82 -25.86
N ASN A 233 14.79 22.48 -27.03
CA ASN A 233 13.89 21.39 -27.41
C ASN A 233 14.26 19.96 -26.95
N MET A 234 15.25 19.76 -26.08
CA MET A 234 15.51 18.48 -25.40
C MET A 234 14.60 18.28 -24.18
N ILE A 235 14.06 19.34 -23.59
CA ILE A 235 13.30 19.29 -22.32
C ILE A 235 11.81 18.94 -22.53
N ASN A 236 11.30 19.02 -23.77
CA ASN A 236 9.93 18.62 -24.07
C ASN A 236 9.71 17.09 -23.96
N ASP A 237 10.73 16.27 -24.22
CA ASP A 237 10.63 14.81 -24.09
C ASP A 237 10.54 14.39 -22.60
N SER A 238 11.30 15.03 -21.70
CA SER A 238 11.25 14.70 -20.26
C SER A 238 9.93 15.12 -19.58
N ARG A 239 9.27 16.18 -20.09
CA ARG A 239 7.91 16.56 -19.65
C ARG A 239 6.90 15.48 -20.02
N PHE A 240 7.00 14.93 -21.23
CA PHE A 240 6.13 13.86 -21.72
C PHE A 240 6.34 12.57 -20.93
N ASP A 241 7.60 12.20 -20.67
CA ASP A 241 7.95 11.02 -19.89
C ASP A 241 7.45 11.09 -18.44
N THR A 242 7.44 12.29 -17.83
CA THR A 242 6.92 12.46 -16.47
C THR A 242 5.39 12.44 -16.41
N VAL A 243 4.72 12.96 -17.45
CA VAL A 243 3.25 12.88 -17.58
C VAL A 243 2.82 11.42 -17.82
N ILE A 244 3.56 10.67 -18.64
CA ILE A 244 3.33 9.23 -18.83
C ILE A 244 3.51 8.47 -17.51
N MET A 245 4.57 8.74 -16.75
CA MET A 245 4.78 8.16 -15.42
C MET A 245 3.62 8.48 -14.48
N PHE A 246 3.10 9.71 -14.52
CA PHE A 246 1.93 10.12 -13.74
C PHE A 246 0.64 9.41 -14.15
N ILE A 247 0.41 9.22 -15.46
CA ILE A 247 -0.75 8.48 -15.99
C ILE A 247 -0.66 6.99 -15.64
N ILE A 248 0.51 6.37 -15.81
CA ILE A 248 0.77 4.98 -15.42
C ILE A 248 0.53 4.79 -13.91
N MET A 249 0.91 5.78 -13.10
CA MET A 249 0.72 5.79 -11.66
C MET A 249 -0.75 5.98 -11.25
N LEU A 250 -1.53 6.80 -11.95
CA LEU A 250 -2.98 6.93 -11.73
C LEU A 250 -3.74 5.67 -12.16
N LEU A 251 -3.31 5.02 -13.25
CA LEU A 251 -3.85 3.74 -13.70
C LEU A 251 -3.52 2.62 -12.71
N SER A 252 -2.27 2.56 -12.21
CA SER A 252 -1.90 1.59 -11.19
C SER A 252 -2.61 1.83 -9.85
N MET A 253 -2.87 3.09 -9.50
CA MET A 253 -3.71 3.48 -8.35
C MET A 253 -5.13 2.97 -8.51
N SER A 254 -5.75 3.17 -9.69
CA SER A 254 -7.10 2.69 -9.98
C SER A 254 -7.20 1.16 -9.93
N ILE A 255 -6.21 0.46 -10.51
CA ILE A 255 -6.16 -1.01 -10.51
C ILE A 255 -5.93 -1.55 -9.09
N SER A 256 -5.05 -0.92 -8.30
CA SER A 256 -4.77 -1.35 -6.93
C SER A 256 -5.96 -1.10 -6.01
N ILE A 257 -6.67 0.03 -6.16
CA ILE A 257 -7.91 0.31 -5.43
C ILE A 257 -8.99 -0.71 -5.82
N MET A 258 -9.15 -1.02 -7.10
CA MET A 258 -10.13 -1.99 -7.55
C MET A 258 -9.81 -3.42 -7.07
N ALA A 259 -8.53 -3.82 -7.12
CA ALA A 259 -8.08 -5.08 -6.53
C ALA A 259 -8.31 -5.11 -5.00
N CYS A 260 -8.07 -3.99 -4.31
CA CYS A 260 -8.34 -3.85 -2.88
C CYS A 260 -9.83 -4.01 -2.56
N VAL A 261 -10.70 -3.32 -3.29
CA VAL A 261 -12.16 -3.42 -3.14
C VAL A 261 -12.60 -4.87 -3.39
N ASN A 262 -12.08 -5.52 -4.43
CA ASN A 262 -12.42 -6.92 -4.72
C ASN A 262 -11.93 -7.87 -3.61
N VAL A 263 -10.73 -7.65 -3.05
CA VAL A 263 -10.20 -8.46 -1.94
C VAL A 263 -10.98 -8.22 -0.66
N ILE A 264 -11.34 -6.96 -0.36
CA ILE A 264 -12.20 -6.59 0.77
C ILE A 264 -13.56 -7.27 0.62
N GLU A 265 -14.16 -7.21 -0.56
CA GLU A 265 -15.45 -7.82 -0.86
C GLU A 265 -15.37 -9.34 -0.70
N GLN A 266 -14.27 -9.96 -1.18
CA GLN A 266 -14.03 -11.39 -1.03
C GLN A 266 -13.79 -11.82 0.42
N VAL A 267 -12.96 -11.09 1.18
CA VAL A 267 -12.70 -11.38 2.60
C VAL A 267 -13.93 -11.12 3.47
N THR A 268 -14.72 -10.09 3.15
CA THR A 268 -15.99 -9.81 3.85
C THR A 268 -17.00 -10.92 3.59
N LYS A 269 -17.01 -11.49 2.38
CA LYS A 269 -17.81 -12.67 2.04
C LYS A 269 -17.28 -13.96 2.67
N GLU A 270 -15.98 -14.03 2.95
CA GLU A 270 -15.29 -15.18 3.56
C GLU A 270 -15.15 -15.11 5.10
N ASN A 271 -15.60 -14.03 5.76
CA ASN A 271 -15.72 -13.94 7.23
C ASN A 271 -16.89 -14.79 7.76
N SER A 272 -16.87 -16.08 7.37
CA SER A 272 -17.86 -17.10 7.67
C SER A 272 -18.10 -17.23 9.17
N GLU A 273 -17.09 -17.13 10.03
CA GLU A 273 -17.27 -17.33 11.48
C GLU A 273 -18.40 -16.46 12.07
N ILE A 274 -18.37 -15.13 11.85
CA ILE A 274 -19.40 -14.21 12.40
C ILE A 274 -20.78 -14.52 11.81
N HIS A 275 -20.83 -14.85 10.53
CA HIS A 275 -22.06 -15.21 9.84
C HIS A 275 -22.63 -16.53 10.40
N SER A 276 -21.80 -17.56 10.53
CA SER A 276 -22.15 -18.87 11.10
C SER A 276 -22.56 -18.75 12.56
N ARG A 277 -21.92 -17.88 13.38
CA ARG A 277 -22.37 -17.60 14.76
C ARG A 277 -23.79 -17.03 14.77
N THR A 278 -24.05 -16.06 13.88
CA THR A 278 -25.36 -15.40 13.81
C THR A 278 -26.44 -16.38 13.39
N ILE A 279 -26.17 -17.20 12.36
CA ILE A 279 -27.09 -18.26 11.92
C ILE A 279 -27.32 -19.27 13.05
N ALA A 280 -26.25 -19.72 13.72
CA ALA A 280 -26.35 -20.68 14.82
C ALA A 280 -27.23 -20.15 15.97
N GLN A 281 -27.06 -18.87 16.35
CA GLN A 281 -27.92 -18.20 17.33
C GLN A 281 -29.38 -18.10 16.86
N MET A 282 -29.63 -17.75 15.58
CA MET A 282 -30.98 -17.69 15.03
C MET A 282 -31.68 -19.05 15.05
N VAL A 283 -30.98 -20.12 14.65
CA VAL A 283 -31.50 -21.49 14.64
C VAL A 283 -31.79 -21.97 16.07
N SER A 284 -30.83 -21.81 17.00
CA SER A 284 -31.02 -22.19 18.41
C SER A 284 -32.19 -21.44 19.06
N ALA A 285 -32.28 -20.12 18.88
CA ALA A 285 -33.38 -19.34 19.42
C ALA A 285 -34.74 -19.74 18.81
N LYS A 286 -34.77 -20.11 17.52
CA LYS A 286 -35.99 -20.58 16.89
C LYS A 286 -36.44 -21.92 17.47
N ILE A 287 -35.54 -22.88 17.64
CA ILE A 287 -35.83 -24.19 18.23
C ILE A 287 -36.31 -24.03 19.67
N GLU A 288 -35.59 -23.27 20.50
CA GLU A 288 -36.01 -22.99 21.88
C GLU A 288 -37.45 -22.45 21.94
N ASN A 289 -37.80 -21.50 21.07
CA ASN A 289 -39.14 -20.93 21.00
C ASN A 289 -40.24 -21.94 20.60
N GLU A 290 -39.93 -22.90 19.74
CA GLU A 290 -40.90 -23.89 19.27
C GLU A 290 -41.34 -24.86 20.36
N PHE A 291 -40.46 -25.12 21.34
CA PHE A 291 -40.78 -25.96 22.48
C PHE A 291 -41.36 -25.22 23.70
N ILE A 292 -41.37 -23.88 23.73
CA ILE A 292 -42.03 -23.11 24.80
C ILE A 292 -43.52 -23.45 24.87
N LYS A 293 -44.19 -23.50 23.70
CA LYS A 293 -45.62 -23.77 23.61
C LYS A 293 -45.99 -25.16 24.17
N PRO A 294 -45.41 -26.28 23.71
CA PRO A 294 -45.78 -27.60 24.23
C PRO A 294 -45.42 -27.77 25.72
N ILE A 295 -44.31 -27.19 26.22
CA ILE A 295 -44.01 -27.17 27.67
C ILE A 295 -45.11 -26.47 28.47
N THR A 296 -45.58 -25.32 27.96
CA THR A 296 -46.63 -24.54 28.61
C THR A 296 -47.95 -25.33 28.67
N VAL A 297 -48.28 -26.06 27.61
CA VAL A 297 -49.48 -26.91 27.56
C VAL A 297 -49.36 -28.08 28.55
N SER A 298 -48.24 -28.80 28.57
CA SER A 298 -48.01 -29.87 29.54
C SER A 298 -48.09 -29.36 30.98
N GLN A 299 -47.54 -28.17 31.26
CA GLN A 299 -47.65 -27.53 32.57
C GLN A 299 -49.11 -27.16 32.92
N MET A 300 -49.90 -26.72 31.94
CA MET A 300 -51.31 -26.39 32.12
C MET A 300 -52.13 -27.65 32.44
N ILE A 301 -51.90 -28.75 31.73
CA ILE A 301 -52.52 -30.05 32.02
C ILE A 301 -52.13 -30.51 33.43
N SER A 302 -50.85 -30.42 33.78
CA SER A 302 -50.35 -30.76 35.12
C SER A 302 -51.02 -29.95 36.21
N SER A 303 -51.37 -28.69 35.95
CA SER A 303 -51.97 -27.76 36.91
C SER A 303 -53.50 -27.73 36.88
N ASP A 304 -54.13 -28.55 36.03
CA ASP A 304 -55.56 -28.59 35.88
C ASP A 304 -56.24 -29.25 37.09
N ILE A 305 -57.19 -28.55 37.70
CA ILE A 305 -57.84 -28.97 38.94
C ILE A 305 -58.69 -30.23 38.72
N ASP A 306 -59.36 -30.32 37.58
CA ASP A 306 -60.26 -31.44 37.29
C ASP A 306 -59.43 -32.70 37.05
N ILE A 307 -58.37 -32.60 36.23
CA ILE A 307 -57.46 -33.72 35.99
C ILE A 307 -56.80 -34.20 37.29
N ARG A 308 -56.29 -33.29 38.13
CA ARG A 308 -55.73 -33.66 39.44
C ARG A 308 -56.73 -34.39 40.33
N THR A 309 -57.98 -33.92 40.36
CA THR A 309 -59.02 -34.52 41.20
C THR A 309 -59.40 -35.91 40.72
N TYR A 310 -59.55 -36.10 39.42
CA TYR A 310 -59.95 -37.39 38.84
C TYR A 310 -58.85 -38.45 38.90
N ILE A 311 -57.58 -38.04 38.81
CA ILE A 311 -56.44 -38.97 38.73
C ILE A 311 -56.07 -39.62 40.08
N GLU A 312 -56.60 -39.11 41.20
CA GLU A 312 -56.38 -39.60 42.56
C GLU A 312 -57.03 -40.97 42.86
N GLY A 313 -57.88 -41.46 41.96
CA GLY A 313 -58.48 -42.78 42.03
C GLY A 313 -57.45 -43.88 42.34
N LYS A 314 -57.86 -44.90 43.08
CA LYS A 314 -56.97 -45.97 43.57
C LYS A 314 -57.18 -47.29 42.84
N THR A 315 -58.29 -47.44 42.12
CA THR A 315 -58.67 -48.68 41.44
C THR A 315 -58.94 -48.46 39.96
N ARG A 316 -58.88 -49.52 39.15
CA ARG A 316 -59.21 -49.45 37.72
C ARG A 316 -60.69 -49.15 37.46
N GLU A 317 -61.58 -49.59 38.35
CA GLU A 317 -63.02 -49.27 38.25
C GLU A 317 -63.27 -47.77 38.42
N GLU A 318 -62.56 -47.13 39.36
CA GLU A 318 -62.59 -45.68 39.54
C GLU A 318 -61.99 -44.97 38.33
N ALA A 319 -60.90 -45.48 37.76
CA ALA A 319 -60.27 -44.94 36.55
C ALA A 319 -61.22 -44.92 35.35
N GLU A 320 -61.98 -45.99 35.13
CA GLU A 320 -63.01 -46.06 34.07
C GLU A 320 -64.18 -45.11 34.33
N SER A 321 -64.56 -44.90 35.59
CA SER A 321 -65.70 -44.03 35.93
C SER A 321 -65.48 -42.55 35.59
N VAL A 322 -64.22 -42.10 35.56
CA VAL A 322 -63.82 -40.72 35.23
C VAL A 322 -63.19 -40.58 33.85
N LYS A 323 -63.17 -41.66 33.06
CA LYS A 323 -62.54 -41.71 31.73
C LYS A 323 -63.04 -40.60 30.80
N ASP A 324 -64.36 -40.46 30.68
CA ASP A 324 -64.96 -39.48 29.77
C ASP A 324 -64.66 -38.04 30.25
N ASP A 325 -64.63 -37.80 31.57
CA ASP A 325 -64.33 -36.48 32.12
C ASP A 325 -62.88 -36.05 31.86
N ILE A 326 -61.90 -36.93 32.11
CA ILE A 326 -60.48 -36.66 31.82
C ILE A 326 -60.28 -36.48 30.31
N THR A 327 -60.84 -37.36 29.48
CA THR A 327 -60.69 -37.27 28.02
C THR A 327 -61.31 -36.00 27.46
N ASN A 328 -62.51 -35.61 27.91
CA ASN A 328 -63.12 -34.35 27.49
C ASN A 328 -62.27 -33.13 27.88
N ARG A 329 -61.64 -33.16 29.07
CA ARG A 329 -60.77 -32.09 29.52
C ARG A 329 -59.48 -32.02 28.69
N LEU A 330 -58.84 -33.15 28.44
CA LEU A 330 -57.66 -33.24 27.58
C LEU A 330 -57.98 -32.74 26.17
N VAL A 331 -59.08 -33.19 25.55
CA VAL A 331 -59.53 -32.72 24.23
C VAL A 331 -59.79 -31.21 24.23
N SER A 332 -60.38 -30.66 25.30
CA SER A 332 -60.58 -29.21 25.43
C SER A 332 -59.27 -28.44 25.45
N ILE A 333 -58.29 -28.87 26.24
CA ILE A 333 -56.97 -28.23 26.32
C ILE A 333 -56.22 -28.40 24.99
N GLY A 334 -56.23 -29.60 24.42
CA GLY A 334 -55.62 -29.89 23.13
C GLY A 334 -56.15 -29.00 22.02
N ASN A 335 -57.48 -28.85 21.90
CA ASN A 335 -58.11 -27.99 20.90
C ASN A 335 -57.82 -26.51 21.10
N GLU A 336 -57.66 -26.04 22.35
CA GLU A 336 -57.33 -24.64 22.65
C GLU A 336 -55.93 -24.27 22.14
N PHE A 337 -54.98 -25.20 22.22
CA PHE A 337 -53.59 -24.96 21.83
C PHE A 337 -53.19 -25.64 20.51
N ASP A 338 -54.13 -26.27 19.80
CA ASP A 338 -53.89 -27.03 18.56
C ASP A 338 -52.88 -28.18 18.74
N TYR A 339 -53.01 -28.92 19.85
CA TYR A 339 -52.30 -30.18 20.10
C TYR A 339 -53.28 -31.34 20.10
N LYS A 340 -53.09 -32.26 19.16
CA LYS A 340 -53.88 -33.50 19.10
C LYS A 340 -53.41 -34.52 20.12
N MET A 341 -52.10 -34.66 20.27
CA MET A 341 -51.47 -35.61 21.18
C MET A 341 -51.36 -34.97 22.56
N VAL A 342 -52.36 -35.21 23.39
CA VAL A 342 -52.39 -34.80 24.80
C VAL A 342 -52.71 -36.02 25.65
N PHE A 343 -52.03 -36.17 26.77
CA PHE A 343 -52.23 -37.33 27.63
C PHE A 343 -52.08 -37.01 29.12
N ALA A 344 -52.63 -37.89 29.95
CA ALA A 344 -52.44 -37.91 31.40
C ALA A 344 -52.35 -39.36 31.89
N VAL A 345 -51.53 -39.62 32.90
CA VAL A 345 -51.23 -40.94 33.44
C VAL A 345 -51.39 -40.90 34.94
N SER A 346 -52.17 -41.81 35.50
CA SER A 346 -52.27 -41.98 36.96
C SER A 346 -51.15 -42.88 37.48
N ASP A 347 -50.44 -42.44 38.51
CA ASP A 347 -49.43 -43.28 39.16
C ASP A 347 -50.07 -44.48 39.88
N LYS A 348 -51.25 -44.30 40.47
CA LYS A 348 -51.92 -45.33 41.28
C LYS A 348 -52.64 -46.36 40.42
N THR A 349 -53.44 -45.92 39.44
CA THR A 349 -54.24 -46.84 38.62
C THR A 349 -53.47 -47.36 37.41
N ARG A 350 -52.36 -46.69 37.05
CA ARG A 350 -51.59 -46.88 35.81
C ARG A 350 -52.38 -46.58 34.54
N ALA A 351 -53.59 -46.01 34.63
CA ALA A 351 -54.38 -45.66 33.46
C ALA A 351 -53.70 -44.55 32.66
N TYR A 352 -53.51 -44.78 31.36
CA TYR A 352 -52.98 -43.82 30.39
C TYR A 352 -54.14 -43.25 29.58
N TYR A 353 -54.54 -42.03 29.91
CA TYR A 353 -55.63 -41.29 29.29
C TYR A 353 -55.13 -40.46 28.12
N THR A 354 -55.82 -40.57 26.98
CA THR A 354 -55.59 -39.75 25.79
C THR A 354 -56.89 -39.12 25.30
N TYR A 355 -56.83 -38.45 24.14
CA TYR A 355 -58.00 -37.89 23.44
C TYR A 355 -59.04 -38.94 23.03
N ASN A 356 -58.70 -40.23 23.07
CA ASN A 356 -59.59 -41.34 22.73
C ASN A 356 -60.10 -42.14 23.95
N GLY A 357 -59.83 -41.68 25.18
CA GLY A 357 -60.16 -42.43 26.39
C GLY A 357 -58.92 -42.98 27.10
N ILE A 358 -59.10 -44.02 27.92
CA ILE A 358 -57.99 -44.85 28.39
C ILE A 358 -57.47 -45.65 27.19
N SER A 359 -56.25 -45.34 26.73
CA SER A 359 -55.56 -46.07 25.67
C SER A 359 -55.04 -47.42 26.21
N ARG A 360 -54.33 -47.38 27.35
CA ARG A 360 -53.80 -48.57 28.02
C ARG A 360 -53.62 -48.38 29.52
N TYR A 361 -53.22 -49.44 30.21
CA TYR A 361 -52.73 -49.38 31.59
C TYR A 361 -51.24 -49.72 31.59
N LEU A 362 -50.39 -48.81 32.08
CA LEU A 362 -48.94 -48.94 31.96
C LEU A 362 -48.38 -50.17 32.68
N ASP A 363 -47.47 -50.87 32.01
CA ASP A 363 -46.64 -51.95 32.55
C ASP A 363 -45.16 -51.57 32.50
N VAL A 364 -44.77 -50.69 33.41
CA VAL A 364 -43.39 -50.18 33.57
C VAL A 364 -42.34 -51.25 33.91
N GLU A 365 -42.73 -52.49 34.22
CA GLU A 365 -41.77 -53.58 34.50
C GLU A 365 -41.51 -54.48 33.29
N ASN A 366 -42.49 -54.65 32.39
CA ASN A 366 -42.40 -55.62 31.29
C ASN A 366 -42.56 -55.04 29.88
N ASP A 367 -43.07 -53.80 29.74
CA ASP A 367 -43.19 -53.14 28.44
C ASP A 367 -42.10 -52.09 28.25
N SER A 368 -41.31 -52.24 27.19
CA SER A 368 -40.26 -51.28 26.85
C SER A 368 -40.79 -49.90 26.47
N HIS A 369 -42.03 -49.80 25.99
CA HIS A 369 -42.67 -48.53 25.60
C HIS A 369 -43.25 -47.76 26.79
N ASP A 370 -43.25 -48.34 27.99
CA ASP A 370 -43.71 -47.66 29.21
C ASP A 370 -42.54 -47.24 30.11
N ILE A 371 -41.30 -47.58 29.75
CA ILE A 371 -40.09 -47.25 30.51
C ILE A 371 -39.92 -45.73 30.69
N TRP A 372 -40.33 -44.92 29.71
CA TRP A 372 -40.25 -43.46 29.78
C TRP A 372 -40.92 -42.89 31.06
N TYR A 373 -41.99 -43.54 31.55
CA TYR A 373 -42.70 -43.09 32.74
C TYR A 373 -41.86 -43.32 34.00
N LYS A 374 -41.15 -44.45 34.05
CA LYS A 374 -40.19 -44.74 35.12
C LYS A 374 -38.99 -43.80 35.05
N ASP A 375 -38.45 -43.58 33.85
CA ASP A 375 -37.34 -42.64 33.64
C ASP A 375 -37.73 -41.22 34.05
N TYR A 376 -38.98 -40.81 33.79
CA TYR A 376 -39.54 -39.56 34.30
C TYR A 376 -39.52 -39.50 35.84
N LEU A 377 -40.07 -40.52 36.52
CA LEU A 377 -40.11 -40.57 37.98
C LEU A 377 -38.71 -40.54 38.60
N ASP A 378 -37.77 -41.29 38.02
CA ASP A 378 -36.38 -41.39 38.49
C ASP A 378 -35.58 -40.09 38.21
N SER A 379 -35.97 -39.29 37.22
CA SER A 379 -35.26 -38.06 36.84
C SER A 379 -35.27 -36.97 37.93
N GLY A 380 -36.31 -36.91 38.76
CA GLY A 380 -36.54 -35.82 39.72
C GLY A 380 -36.74 -34.43 39.08
N LYS A 381 -36.89 -34.35 37.75
CA LYS A 381 -37.10 -33.09 37.00
C LYS A 381 -38.59 -32.71 36.98
N ARG A 382 -38.88 -31.42 36.79
CA ARG A 382 -40.27 -30.94 36.64
C ARG A 382 -40.94 -31.52 35.39
N TYR A 383 -40.17 -31.61 34.31
CA TYR A 383 -40.55 -32.27 33.09
C TYR A 383 -39.33 -32.93 32.45
N THR A 384 -39.59 -33.90 31.58
CA THR A 384 -38.60 -34.54 30.71
C THR A 384 -39.04 -34.43 29.26
N VAL A 385 -38.06 -34.52 28.36
CA VAL A 385 -38.29 -34.56 26.91
C VAL A 385 -37.71 -35.87 26.40
N ASN A 386 -38.49 -36.64 25.66
CA ASN A 386 -38.07 -37.91 25.07
C ASN A 386 -38.63 -38.06 23.66
N VAL A 387 -37.89 -38.79 22.82
CA VAL A 387 -38.32 -39.17 21.48
C VAL A 387 -38.88 -40.59 21.56
N ASP A 388 -40.10 -40.80 21.10
CA ASP A 388 -40.75 -42.11 21.09
C ASP A 388 -41.78 -42.19 19.95
N THR A 389 -42.27 -43.39 19.66
CA THR A 389 -43.34 -43.62 18.69
C THR A 389 -44.71 -43.49 19.35
N ASP A 390 -45.60 -42.70 18.74
CA ASP A 390 -46.99 -42.58 19.18
C ASP A 390 -47.83 -43.77 18.70
N GLU A 391 -48.09 -44.71 19.60
CA GLU A 391 -48.95 -45.89 19.36
C GLU A 391 -50.39 -45.54 19.00
N ASP A 392 -50.91 -44.39 19.48
CA ASP A 392 -52.28 -43.94 19.21
C ASP A 392 -52.38 -43.20 17.85
N ASN A 393 -51.24 -42.83 17.26
CA ASN A 393 -51.13 -42.16 15.95
C ASN A 393 -50.23 -42.93 14.97
N ASN A 394 -50.63 -44.16 14.64
CA ASN A 394 -49.99 -45.02 13.63
C ASN A 394 -48.48 -45.29 13.84
N GLY A 395 -47.96 -45.16 15.06
CA GLY A 395 -46.53 -45.35 15.36
C GLY A 395 -45.64 -44.23 14.81
N SER A 396 -46.20 -43.03 14.61
CA SER A 396 -45.44 -41.87 14.16
C SER A 396 -44.43 -41.43 15.23
N LEU A 397 -43.19 -41.15 14.82
CA LEU A 397 -42.16 -40.65 15.73
C LEU A 397 -42.54 -39.26 16.22
N SER A 398 -42.46 -39.04 17.53
CA SER A 398 -42.86 -37.80 18.18
C SER A 398 -41.92 -37.45 19.33
N VAL A 399 -41.81 -36.15 19.62
CA VAL A 399 -41.13 -35.64 20.81
C VAL A 399 -42.17 -35.40 21.90
N PHE A 400 -42.10 -36.18 22.96
CA PHE A 400 -43.00 -36.08 24.10
C PHE A 400 -42.41 -35.19 25.18
N ILE A 401 -43.25 -34.30 25.72
CA ILE A 401 -42.91 -33.42 26.84
C ILE A 401 -43.73 -33.86 28.05
N ASN A 402 -43.11 -34.62 28.93
CA ASN A 402 -43.75 -35.22 30.10
C ASN A 402 -43.58 -34.32 31.31
N TYR A 403 -44.68 -33.93 31.94
CA TYR A 403 -44.73 -33.05 33.09
C TYR A 403 -45.43 -33.76 34.26
N GLY A 404 -44.86 -33.65 35.46
CA GLY A 404 -45.43 -34.29 36.65
C GLY A 404 -46.74 -33.66 37.10
N ILE A 405 -47.73 -34.49 37.42
CA ILE A 405 -48.92 -34.07 38.14
C ILE A 405 -48.62 -34.27 39.62
N ILE A 406 -48.65 -33.18 40.39
CA ILE A 406 -48.26 -33.18 41.81
C ILE A 406 -49.44 -32.71 42.65
N ASP A 407 -49.66 -33.36 43.79
CA ASP A 407 -50.66 -32.97 44.77
C ASP A 407 -50.24 -31.70 45.55
N THR A 408 -51.08 -31.27 46.50
CA THR A 408 -50.79 -30.09 47.33
C THR A 408 -49.66 -30.30 48.36
N ASN A 409 -49.31 -31.56 48.65
CA ASN A 409 -48.26 -31.95 49.61
C ASN A 409 -46.90 -32.13 48.93
N GLY A 410 -46.86 -32.16 47.60
CA GLY A 410 -45.65 -32.40 46.81
C GLY A 410 -45.50 -33.85 46.32
N ASP A 411 -46.49 -34.71 46.54
CA ASP A 411 -46.49 -36.11 46.11
C ASP A 411 -46.92 -36.23 44.64
N ILE A 412 -46.25 -37.11 43.89
CA ILE A 412 -46.58 -37.36 42.48
C ILE A 412 -47.89 -38.14 42.40
N LEU A 413 -48.89 -37.56 41.73
CA LEU A 413 -50.15 -38.21 41.39
C LEU A 413 -50.08 -38.94 40.05
N GLY A 414 -49.15 -38.53 39.19
CA GLY A 414 -49.06 -39.01 37.81
C GLY A 414 -48.15 -38.16 36.94
N ALA A 415 -48.22 -38.37 35.64
CA ALA A 415 -47.56 -37.54 34.63
C ALA A 415 -48.56 -37.16 33.54
N CYS A 416 -48.31 -36.09 32.82
CA CYS A 416 -49.10 -35.66 31.67
C CYS A 416 -48.18 -35.07 30.62
N GLY A 417 -48.68 -34.83 29.43
CA GLY A 417 -47.84 -34.22 28.43
C GLY A 417 -48.51 -34.00 27.11
N VAL A 418 -47.68 -33.53 26.19
CA VAL A 418 -48.05 -33.37 24.79
C VAL A 418 -47.00 -34.02 23.90
N GLY A 419 -47.45 -34.58 22.78
CA GLY A 419 -46.60 -35.04 21.70
C GLY A 419 -46.46 -33.97 20.63
N VAL A 420 -45.23 -33.68 20.21
CA VAL A 420 -44.90 -32.85 19.05
C VAL A 420 -44.52 -33.79 17.91
N ASP A 421 -45.17 -33.65 16.76
CA ASP A 421 -44.89 -34.48 15.58
C ASP A 421 -43.45 -34.27 15.11
N MET A 422 -42.68 -35.36 14.94
CA MET A 422 -41.29 -35.26 14.50
C MET A 422 -41.18 -34.63 13.11
N ASN A 423 -42.18 -34.80 12.24
CA ASN A 423 -42.15 -34.23 10.88
C ASN A 423 -42.12 -32.69 10.93
N ASP A 424 -42.80 -32.07 11.88
CA ASP A 424 -42.80 -30.60 12.02
C ASP A 424 -41.40 -30.06 12.37
N LEU A 425 -40.68 -30.79 13.23
CA LEU A 425 -39.30 -30.48 13.60
C LEU A 425 -38.34 -30.76 12.45
N VAL A 426 -38.46 -31.91 11.78
CA VAL A 426 -37.65 -32.29 10.62
C VAL A 426 -37.80 -31.26 9.49
N ASP A 427 -39.03 -30.87 9.17
CA ASP A 427 -39.31 -29.85 8.14
C ASP A 427 -38.74 -28.48 8.52
N MET A 428 -38.76 -28.15 9.81
CA MET A 428 -38.16 -26.92 10.32
C MET A 428 -36.64 -26.92 10.16
N LEU A 429 -35.97 -28.01 10.57
CA LEU A 429 -34.53 -28.14 10.40
C LEU A 429 -34.15 -28.14 8.92
N ALA A 430 -34.88 -28.88 8.07
CA ALA A 430 -34.63 -28.95 6.64
C ALA A 430 -34.67 -27.58 5.95
N ARG A 431 -35.61 -26.70 6.34
CA ARG A 431 -35.65 -25.32 5.84
C ARG A 431 -34.38 -24.53 6.18
N PHE A 432 -33.89 -24.65 7.42
CA PHE A 432 -32.64 -23.99 7.82
C PHE A 432 -31.41 -24.59 7.12
N GLU A 433 -31.37 -25.91 6.99
CA GLU A 433 -30.29 -26.61 6.30
C GLU A 433 -30.19 -26.19 4.83
N GLU A 434 -31.32 -26.07 4.13
CA GLU A 434 -31.40 -25.63 2.74
C GLU A 434 -31.09 -24.12 2.59
N GLU A 435 -31.70 -23.27 3.41
CA GLU A 435 -31.58 -21.81 3.30
C GLU A 435 -30.14 -21.34 3.59
N TYR A 436 -29.48 -21.93 4.58
CA TYR A 436 -28.16 -21.49 5.07
C TYR A 436 -27.01 -22.43 4.69
N ASN A 437 -27.29 -23.55 4.00
CA ASN A 437 -26.31 -24.58 3.67
C ASN A 437 -25.55 -25.10 4.91
N ILE A 438 -26.31 -25.40 5.97
CA ILE A 438 -25.82 -25.95 7.23
C ILE A 438 -26.39 -27.36 7.44
N LYS A 439 -25.91 -28.07 8.45
CA LYS A 439 -26.51 -29.30 8.96
C LYS A 439 -26.75 -29.14 10.45
N VAL A 440 -27.95 -29.47 10.93
CA VAL A 440 -28.36 -29.27 12.32
C VAL A 440 -28.74 -30.62 12.93
N TYR A 441 -28.25 -30.86 14.15
CA TYR A 441 -28.57 -32.03 14.96
C TYR A 441 -29.03 -31.58 16.34
N LEU A 442 -30.05 -32.25 16.88
CA LEU A 442 -30.34 -32.24 18.31
C LEU A 442 -29.94 -33.59 18.88
N VAL A 443 -29.14 -33.57 19.95
CA VAL A 443 -28.58 -34.78 20.55
C VAL A 443 -28.65 -34.75 22.07
N ASN A 444 -28.69 -35.91 22.72
CA ASN A 444 -28.64 -35.99 24.18
C ASN A 444 -27.18 -35.90 24.71
N HIS A 445 -27.00 -36.06 26.03
CA HIS A 445 -25.68 -36.02 26.69
C HIS A 445 -24.71 -37.13 26.25
N ASP A 446 -25.21 -38.24 25.73
CA ASP A 446 -24.42 -39.35 25.23
C ASP A 446 -24.08 -39.21 23.74
N GLY A 447 -24.53 -38.12 23.09
CA GLY A 447 -24.35 -37.87 21.67
C GLY A 447 -25.36 -38.61 20.77
N LEU A 448 -26.37 -39.28 21.34
CA LEU A 448 -27.43 -39.95 20.59
C LEU A 448 -28.31 -38.90 19.88
N ILE A 449 -28.57 -39.11 18.60
CA ILE A 449 -29.38 -38.20 17.78
C ILE A 449 -30.86 -38.31 18.16
N GLN A 450 -31.42 -37.19 18.63
CA GLN A 450 -32.82 -37.02 19.00
C GLN A 450 -33.64 -36.44 17.84
N VAL A 451 -33.04 -35.52 17.06
CA VAL A 451 -33.67 -34.96 15.85
C VAL A 451 -32.62 -34.76 14.76
N ASP A 452 -32.92 -35.25 13.57
CA ASP A 452 -32.15 -35.09 12.33
C ASP A 452 -33.12 -35.10 11.14
N THR A 453 -32.80 -34.37 10.07
CA THR A 453 -33.56 -34.43 8.82
C THR A 453 -33.43 -35.80 8.12
N ASP A 454 -32.36 -36.55 8.40
CA ASP A 454 -32.30 -37.97 8.07
C ASP A 454 -32.99 -38.79 9.17
N VAL A 455 -34.28 -39.04 9.00
CA VAL A 455 -35.12 -39.74 9.98
C VAL A 455 -34.56 -41.11 10.38
N SER A 456 -33.75 -41.75 9.51
CA SER A 456 -33.17 -43.06 9.82
C SER A 456 -32.10 -43.03 10.91
N SER A 457 -31.51 -41.85 11.19
CA SER A 457 -30.48 -41.67 12.21
C SER A 457 -31.04 -41.35 13.59
N ILE A 458 -32.33 -40.99 13.70
CA ILE A 458 -32.98 -40.66 14.97
C ILE A 458 -33.05 -41.92 15.85
N GLU A 459 -32.68 -41.79 17.13
CA GLU A 459 -32.59 -42.89 18.11
C GLU A 459 -31.62 -44.03 17.74
N THR A 460 -30.82 -43.89 16.67
CA THR A 460 -29.87 -44.92 16.23
C THR A 460 -28.46 -44.41 15.96
N GLY A 461 -28.35 -43.16 15.52
CA GLY A 461 -27.09 -42.49 15.19
C GLY A 461 -26.47 -41.80 16.39
N TYR A 462 -25.14 -41.76 16.43
CA TYR A 462 -24.37 -41.09 17.47
C TYR A 462 -23.40 -40.08 16.86
N LEU A 463 -23.32 -38.90 17.45
CA LEU A 463 -22.26 -37.93 17.22
C LEU A 463 -21.11 -38.16 18.21
N ASP A 464 -19.88 -37.88 17.77
CA ASP A 464 -18.67 -38.07 18.59
C ASP A 464 -18.68 -37.15 19.81
N ASN A 465 -18.37 -37.71 20.98
CA ASN A 465 -18.32 -36.99 22.25
C ASN A 465 -17.32 -35.84 22.28
N SER A 466 -16.37 -35.82 21.34
CA SER A 466 -15.44 -34.70 21.18
C SER A 466 -16.11 -33.35 20.89
N TYR A 467 -17.37 -33.34 20.43
CA TYR A 467 -18.14 -32.13 20.13
C TYR A 467 -18.89 -31.52 21.34
N PHE A 468 -18.90 -32.21 22.50
CA PHE A 468 -19.67 -31.85 23.71
C PHE A 468 -18.80 -31.54 24.94
N GLY A 469 -17.56 -31.06 24.75
CA GLY A 469 -16.66 -30.70 25.87
C GLY A 469 -17.27 -29.68 26.83
N ASN A 470 -16.65 -29.37 27.98
CA ASN A 470 -17.16 -28.43 29.02
C ASN A 470 -17.65 -27.08 28.43
N ILE A 471 -18.89 -27.04 27.96
CA ILE A 471 -19.54 -25.90 27.34
C ILE A 471 -20.05 -25.01 28.48
N SER A 472 -19.67 -23.74 28.47
CA SER A 472 -20.28 -22.74 29.37
C SER A 472 -21.73 -22.50 28.97
N ASP A 473 -22.63 -22.39 29.95
CA ASP A 473 -24.09 -22.40 29.74
C ASP A 473 -24.65 -21.32 28.78
N ASP A 474 -23.92 -20.24 28.48
CA ASP A 474 -24.47 -19.09 27.73
C ASP A 474 -24.05 -18.96 26.26
N ASP A 475 -23.00 -19.66 25.79
CA ASP A 475 -22.41 -19.41 24.46
C ASP A 475 -22.10 -20.71 23.67
N PHE A 476 -22.13 -20.60 22.34
CA PHE A 476 -21.73 -21.70 21.45
C PHE A 476 -20.24 -22.05 21.63
N TYR A 477 -19.94 -23.33 21.77
CA TYR A 477 -18.60 -23.88 21.65
C TYR A 477 -18.26 -24.15 20.18
N TYR A 478 -17.10 -23.66 19.73
CA TYR A 478 -16.66 -23.70 18.34
C TYR A 478 -15.50 -24.68 18.17
N GLN A 479 -15.64 -25.61 17.24
CA GLN A 479 -14.59 -26.56 16.89
C GLN A 479 -14.38 -26.63 15.39
N LEU A 480 -13.11 -26.49 14.98
CA LEU A 480 -12.68 -26.65 13.60
C LEU A 480 -12.32 -28.11 13.33
N SER A 481 -12.88 -28.66 12.25
CA SER A 481 -12.59 -30.00 11.74
C SER A 481 -12.15 -29.91 10.27
N GLU A 482 -11.52 -30.96 9.73
CA GLU A 482 -11.16 -31.03 8.31
C GLU A 482 -12.39 -30.93 7.39
N ASN A 483 -13.57 -31.32 7.90
CA ASN A 483 -14.83 -31.41 7.15
C ASN A 483 -15.80 -30.25 7.41
N GLY A 484 -15.40 -29.21 8.15
CA GLY A 484 -16.25 -28.05 8.44
C GLY A 484 -16.04 -27.47 9.84
N CYS A 485 -16.81 -26.44 10.17
CA CYS A 485 -16.90 -25.89 11.52
C CYS A 485 -18.12 -26.47 12.24
N TYR A 486 -17.91 -27.02 13.42
CA TYR A 486 -18.97 -27.49 14.32
C TYR A 486 -19.20 -26.45 15.42
N MET A 487 -20.47 -26.19 15.68
CA MET A 487 -20.93 -25.22 16.68
C MET A 487 -21.91 -25.92 17.60
N THR A 488 -21.57 -26.03 18.88
CA THR A 488 -22.38 -26.76 19.86
C THR A 488 -22.87 -25.84 20.96
N LYS A 489 -24.16 -25.93 21.33
CA LYS A 489 -24.71 -25.23 22.51
C LYS A 489 -25.59 -26.19 23.31
N TYR A 490 -25.52 -26.11 24.63
CA TYR A 490 -26.43 -26.83 25.51
C TYR A 490 -27.76 -26.09 25.63
N LEU A 491 -28.87 -26.80 25.49
CA LEU A 491 -30.22 -26.28 25.64
C LEU A 491 -30.81 -26.77 26.97
N GLU A 492 -30.66 -25.97 28.02
CA GLU A 492 -31.07 -26.32 29.40
C GLU A 492 -32.55 -26.73 29.48
N GLY A 493 -33.41 -26.13 28.65
CA GLY A 493 -34.83 -26.45 28.58
C GLY A 493 -35.18 -27.85 28.09
N PHE A 494 -34.29 -28.57 27.39
CA PHE A 494 -34.60 -29.89 26.83
C PHE A 494 -33.61 -30.98 27.25
N ASP A 495 -32.56 -30.62 28.00
CA ASP A 495 -31.46 -31.52 28.36
C ASP A 495 -30.71 -32.08 27.14
N TRP A 496 -30.73 -31.32 26.04
CA TRP A 496 -30.13 -31.68 24.74
C TRP A 496 -29.07 -30.66 24.32
N TYR A 497 -28.19 -31.07 23.42
CA TYR A 497 -27.28 -30.18 22.70
C TYR A 497 -27.80 -29.94 21.29
N ILE A 498 -27.69 -28.69 20.84
CA ILE A 498 -27.77 -28.37 19.41
C ILE A 498 -26.36 -28.37 18.82
N VAL A 499 -26.15 -29.15 17.76
CA VAL A 499 -24.90 -29.20 17.00
C VAL A 499 -25.17 -28.74 15.58
N ILE A 500 -24.47 -27.70 15.16
CA ILE A 500 -24.58 -27.14 13.81
C ILE A 500 -23.24 -27.33 13.11
N ARG A 501 -23.26 -28.05 11.98
CA ARG A 501 -22.12 -28.17 11.08
C ARG A 501 -22.32 -27.20 9.91
N ASP A 502 -21.41 -26.24 9.80
CA ASP A 502 -21.36 -25.37 8.63
C ASP A 502 -20.70 -26.13 7.46
N ASN A 503 -21.46 -26.36 6.40
CA ASN A 503 -20.97 -27.02 5.19
C ASN A 503 -20.24 -26.05 4.25
N ASN A 504 -20.18 -24.75 4.57
CA ASN A 504 -19.39 -23.78 3.83
C ASN A 504 -17.93 -23.88 4.30
N PRO A 505 -17.00 -24.41 3.47
CA PRO A 505 -15.64 -24.64 3.92
C PRO A 505 -14.91 -23.33 4.19
N VAL A 506 -14.47 -23.13 5.44
CA VAL A 506 -13.51 -22.08 5.81
C VAL A 506 -12.13 -22.49 5.30
N LYS A 507 -11.79 -22.08 4.08
CA LYS A 507 -10.39 -22.01 3.63
C LYS A 507 -10.15 -20.68 2.94
N LEU A 508 -9.82 -19.66 3.73
CA LEU A 508 -9.03 -18.53 3.29
C LEU A 508 -7.68 -19.08 2.79
N ASP A 509 -7.60 -19.43 1.52
CA ASP A 509 -6.32 -19.69 0.86
C ASP A 509 -5.68 -18.33 0.62
N VAL A 510 -5.01 -17.82 1.65
CA VAL A 510 -4.32 -16.53 1.64
C VAL A 510 -3.38 -16.42 0.43
N ASN A 511 -2.90 -17.55 -0.11
CA ASN A 511 -2.09 -17.58 -1.33
C ASN A 511 -2.88 -17.17 -2.58
N LYS A 512 -4.17 -17.48 -2.69
CA LYS A 512 -5.02 -17.02 -3.81
C LYS A 512 -5.30 -15.53 -3.78
N ILE A 513 -5.11 -14.88 -2.63
CA ILE A 513 -5.25 -13.42 -2.46
C ILE A 513 -3.89 -12.73 -2.62
N ILE A 514 -2.86 -13.22 -1.93
CA ILE A 514 -1.51 -12.64 -1.97
C ILE A 514 -0.88 -12.78 -3.34
N LEU A 515 -1.06 -13.92 -4.03
CA LEU A 515 -0.43 -14.18 -5.31
C LEU A 515 -0.82 -13.17 -6.40
N PRO A 516 -2.11 -12.88 -6.68
CA PRO A 516 -2.46 -11.85 -7.67
C PRO A 516 -1.99 -10.44 -7.26
N ILE A 517 -2.01 -10.08 -5.97
CA ILE A 517 -1.46 -8.79 -5.49
C ILE A 517 0.04 -8.71 -5.79
N VAL A 518 0.80 -9.76 -5.45
CA VAL A 518 2.24 -9.84 -5.70
C VAL A 518 2.53 -9.86 -7.21
N LEU A 519 1.72 -10.55 -8.03
CA LEU A 519 1.89 -10.59 -9.48
C LEU A 519 1.60 -9.23 -10.12
N ILE A 520 0.55 -8.52 -9.71
CA ILE A 520 0.24 -7.16 -10.15
C ILE A 520 1.38 -6.21 -9.74
N PHE A 521 1.88 -6.35 -8.52
CA PHE A 521 3.02 -5.56 -8.03
C PHE A 521 4.27 -5.82 -8.87
N ILE A 522 4.66 -7.07 -9.11
CA ILE A 522 5.81 -7.44 -9.94
C ILE A 522 5.62 -6.91 -11.37
N ALA A 523 4.44 -7.08 -11.96
CA ALA A 523 4.15 -6.59 -13.31
C ALA A 523 4.29 -5.05 -13.38
N SER A 524 3.80 -4.32 -12.38
CA SER A 524 3.95 -2.87 -12.30
C SER A 524 5.42 -2.43 -12.19
N VAL A 525 6.22 -3.15 -11.39
CA VAL A 525 7.66 -2.90 -11.25
C VAL A 525 8.40 -3.19 -12.55
N LEU A 526 8.04 -4.24 -13.28
CA LEU A 526 8.65 -4.60 -14.57
C LEU A 526 8.29 -3.58 -15.67
N ILE A 527 7.03 -3.16 -15.78
CA ILE A 527 6.60 -2.12 -16.71
C ILE A 527 7.34 -0.81 -16.42
N MET A 528 7.54 -0.49 -15.14
CA MET A 528 8.29 0.69 -14.74
C MET A 528 9.79 0.58 -15.07
N ALA A 529 10.42 -0.55 -14.76
CA ALA A 529 11.84 -0.76 -15.05
C ALA A 529 12.13 -0.67 -16.55
N THR A 530 11.26 -1.26 -17.38
CA THR A 530 11.37 -1.18 -18.84
C THR A 530 11.15 0.24 -19.36
N SER A 531 10.15 0.96 -18.85
CA SER A 531 9.91 2.37 -19.19
C SER A 531 11.10 3.27 -18.82
N PHE A 532 11.68 3.09 -17.62
CA PHE A 532 12.85 3.83 -17.17
C PHE A 532 14.07 3.58 -18.07
N VAL A 533 14.32 2.33 -18.46
CA VAL A 533 15.40 1.98 -19.39
C VAL A 533 15.18 2.66 -20.75
N ILE A 534 13.96 2.63 -21.27
CA ILE A 534 13.62 3.27 -22.55
C ILE A 534 13.87 4.78 -22.48
N ILE A 535 13.41 5.46 -21.43
CA ILE A 535 13.60 6.90 -21.23
C ILE A 535 15.10 7.24 -21.16
N SER A 536 15.84 6.50 -20.32
CA SER A 536 17.30 6.68 -20.17
C SER A 536 18.06 6.51 -21.49
N MET A 537 17.63 5.55 -22.32
CA MET A 537 18.21 5.33 -23.65
C MET A 537 17.88 6.47 -24.63
N ARG A 538 16.66 7.03 -24.56
CA ARG A 538 16.25 8.17 -25.40
C ARG A 538 17.05 9.42 -25.07
N GLU A 539 17.21 9.74 -23.78
CA GLU A 539 18.01 10.90 -23.34
C GLU A 539 19.46 10.80 -23.82
N LYS A 540 20.08 9.62 -23.68
CA LYS A 540 21.44 9.39 -24.16
C LYS A 540 21.55 9.61 -25.67
N LYS A 541 20.64 9.04 -26.46
CA LYS A 541 20.62 9.22 -27.92
C LYS A 541 20.40 10.68 -28.33
N ALA A 542 19.52 11.39 -27.65
CA ALA A 542 19.25 12.80 -27.91
C ALA A 542 20.49 13.66 -27.63
N LYS A 543 21.18 13.41 -26.51
CA LYS A 543 22.43 14.10 -26.17
C LYS A 543 23.55 13.82 -27.17
N ASP A 544 23.71 12.57 -27.59
CA ASP A 544 24.71 12.21 -28.60
C ASP A 544 24.40 12.83 -29.97
N ALA A 545 23.13 12.88 -30.37
CA ALA A 545 22.70 13.56 -31.59
C ALA A 545 22.91 15.08 -31.52
N TYR A 546 22.62 15.70 -30.38
CA TYR A 546 22.88 17.11 -30.14
C TYR A 546 24.37 17.44 -30.24
N ASN A 547 25.22 16.70 -29.53
CA ASN A 547 26.68 16.91 -29.55
C ASN A 547 27.25 16.78 -30.97
N ARG A 548 26.80 15.80 -31.76
CA ARG A 548 27.24 15.66 -33.16
C ARG A 548 26.85 16.84 -34.03
N ARG A 549 25.62 17.33 -33.90
CA ARG A 549 25.14 18.52 -34.64
C ARG A 549 25.90 19.77 -34.21
N TYR A 550 26.18 19.90 -32.92
CA TYR A 550 26.93 21.01 -32.38
C TYR A 550 28.38 21.02 -32.90
N GLU A 551 29.09 19.90 -32.80
CA GLU A 551 30.46 19.75 -33.31
C GLU A 551 30.55 20.04 -34.83
N ALA A 552 29.61 19.51 -35.62
CA ALA A 552 29.54 19.81 -37.05
C ALA A 552 29.27 21.30 -37.33
N SER A 553 28.54 21.99 -36.45
CA SER A 553 28.24 23.43 -36.62
C SER A 553 29.39 24.36 -36.28
N ILE A 554 30.41 23.89 -35.55
CA ILE A 554 31.56 24.69 -35.11
C ILE A 554 32.87 24.30 -35.78
N LYS A 555 32.86 23.35 -36.73
CA LYS A 555 34.04 22.96 -37.51
C LYS A 555 33.93 23.43 -38.96
N ASP A 556 35.07 23.69 -39.57
CA ASP A 556 35.20 23.99 -41.00
C ASP A 556 35.30 22.67 -41.78
N GLU A 557 34.48 22.52 -42.83
CA GLU A 557 34.36 21.26 -43.57
C GLU A 557 35.62 20.91 -44.37
N LEU A 558 36.38 21.92 -44.83
CA LEU A 558 37.57 21.72 -45.66
C LEU A 558 38.81 21.37 -44.83
N THR A 559 38.99 22.06 -43.70
CA THR A 559 40.22 21.95 -42.88
C THR A 559 40.08 21.06 -41.65
N GLY A 560 38.85 20.82 -41.18
CA GLY A 560 38.60 20.11 -39.92
C GLY A 560 38.92 20.92 -38.65
N LEU A 561 39.47 22.13 -38.80
CA LEU A 561 39.65 23.10 -37.71
C LEU A 561 38.30 23.63 -37.23
N TYR A 562 38.29 24.39 -36.13
CA TYR A 562 37.08 25.10 -35.73
C TYR A 562 36.77 26.22 -36.74
N ASN A 563 35.51 26.54 -36.97
CA ASN A 563 35.11 27.63 -37.86
C ASN A 563 34.96 28.95 -37.09
N ARG A 564 34.60 30.02 -37.80
CA ARG A 564 34.31 31.34 -37.22
C ARG A 564 33.33 31.28 -36.04
N ARG A 565 32.28 30.47 -36.13
CA ARG A 565 31.31 30.31 -35.04
C ARG A 565 31.95 29.66 -33.82
N GLY A 566 32.78 28.65 -34.01
CA GLY A 566 33.56 28.03 -32.94
C GLY A 566 34.45 29.05 -32.21
N PHE A 567 35.09 29.94 -32.98
CA PHE A 567 35.92 31.03 -32.42
C PHE A 567 35.08 31.99 -31.58
N GLU A 568 33.96 32.48 -32.10
CA GLU A 568 33.07 33.41 -31.39
C GLU A 568 32.54 32.82 -30.08
N VAL A 569 32.16 31.53 -30.07
CA VAL A 569 31.71 30.84 -28.85
C VAL A 569 32.80 30.80 -27.78
N ASP A 570 34.03 30.44 -28.16
CA ASP A 570 35.14 30.37 -27.20
C ASP A 570 35.51 31.77 -26.68
N CYS A 571 35.41 32.82 -27.51
CA CYS A 571 35.59 34.20 -27.08
C CYS A 571 34.58 34.62 -26.01
N GLU A 572 33.29 34.32 -26.21
CA GLU A 572 32.24 34.64 -25.24
C GLU A 572 32.44 33.90 -23.90
N ILE A 573 32.91 32.64 -23.94
CA ILE A 573 33.25 31.88 -22.73
C ILE A 573 34.38 32.57 -21.95
N ILE A 574 35.41 33.05 -22.64
CA ILE A 574 36.56 33.73 -22.02
C ILE A 574 36.15 35.07 -21.42
N LYS A 575 35.35 35.85 -22.16
CA LYS A 575 34.76 37.11 -21.67
C LYS A 575 33.94 36.88 -20.40
N LYS A 576 33.08 35.85 -20.39
CA LYS A 576 32.24 35.51 -19.24
C LYS A 576 33.03 35.05 -18.01
N ASN A 577 34.09 34.29 -18.22
CA ASN A 577 34.92 33.75 -17.14
C ASN A 577 36.02 34.73 -16.67
N ASN A 578 36.21 35.85 -17.37
CA ASN A 578 37.23 36.86 -17.10
C ASN A 578 38.66 36.28 -16.97
N ASN A 579 38.99 35.30 -17.81
CA ASN A 579 40.26 34.57 -17.77
C ASN A 579 41.13 34.80 -19.01
N LEU A 580 40.97 35.97 -19.67
CA LEU A 580 41.69 36.35 -20.88
C LEU A 580 43.22 36.30 -20.74
N ILE A 581 43.74 36.62 -19.55
CA ILE A 581 45.18 36.63 -19.25
C ILE A 581 45.86 35.26 -19.40
N GLU A 582 45.11 34.16 -19.43
CA GLU A 582 45.65 32.80 -19.58
C GLU A 582 45.98 32.46 -21.04
N TYR A 583 45.67 33.36 -21.97
CA TYR A 583 45.67 33.06 -23.40
C TYR A 583 46.73 33.83 -24.20
N VAL A 584 47.10 33.26 -25.34
CA VAL A 584 47.86 33.88 -26.42
C VAL A 584 47.01 33.82 -27.68
N LEU A 585 46.83 34.98 -28.32
CA LEU A 585 46.07 35.12 -29.56
C LEU A 585 47.03 35.23 -30.73
N ILE A 586 46.84 34.40 -31.75
CA ILE A 586 47.59 34.44 -33.00
C ILE A 586 46.60 34.64 -34.15
N MET A 587 46.69 35.78 -34.83
CA MET A 587 45.96 35.99 -36.08
C MET A 587 46.86 35.63 -37.26
N MET A 588 46.32 34.92 -38.24
CA MET A 588 47.08 34.35 -39.34
C MET A 588 46.33 34.54 -40.66
N ASP A 589 47.07 34.79 -41.73
CA ASP A 589 46.52 34.97 -43.08
C ASP A 589 47.43 34.28 -44.10
N LEU A 590 46.82 33.42 -44.92
CA LEU A 590 47.51 32.62 -45.92
C LEU A 590 47.91 33.47 -47.13
N ASN A 591 49.22 33.52 -47.43
CA ASN A 591 49.73 34.32 -48.54
C ASN A 591 49.55 33.62 -49.89
N GLY A 592 49.07 34.35 -50.89
CA GLY A 592 49.03 33.89 -52.29
C GLY A 592 47.94 32.88 -52.64
N LEU A 593 46.90 32.74 -51.79
CA LEU A 593 45.77 31.86 -52.06
C LEU A 593 45.07 32.18 -53.39
N LYS A 594 44.91 33.46 -53.71
CA LYS A 594 44.23 33.90 -54.95
C LYS A 594 45.04 33.51 -56.19
N ALA A 595 46.35 33.70 -56.20
CA ALA A 595 47.23 33.28 -57.29
C ALA A 595 47.22 31.77 -57.50
N ALA A 596 47.18 30.98 -56.42
CA ALA A 596 47.07 29.53 -56.54
C ALA A 596 45.74 29.14 -57.21
N ASN A 597 44.64 29.74 -56.77
CA ASN A 597 43.32 29.54 -57.38
C ASN A 597 43.28 29.96 -58.85
N ASP A 598 43.81 31.14 -59.18
CA ASP A 598 43.70 31.74 -60.52
C ASP A 598 44.65 31.08 -61.53
N ASN A 599 45.84 30.63 -61.11
CA ASN A 599 46.87 30.10 -62.04
C ASN A 599 46.89 28.58 -62.14
N ILE A 600 46.52 27.85 -61.08
CA ILE A 600 46.65 26.38 -61.00
C ILE A 600 45.27 25.74 -60.85
N GLY A 601 44.35 26.41 -60.14
CA GLY A 601 42.97 25.97 -59.96
C GLY A 601 42.60 25.82 -58.49
N HIS A 602 41.30 25.66 -58.22
CA HIS A 602 40.76 25.59 -56.87
C HIS A 602 41.33 24.44 -56.03
N GLU A 603 41.67 23.30 -56.64
CA GLU A 603 42.31 22.19 -55.93
C GLU A 603 43.66 22.57 -55.30
N ALA A 604 44.41 23.48 -55.95
CA ALA A 604 45.68 23.96 -55.43
C ALA A 604 45.50 24.97 -54.28
N GLY A 605 44.43 25.79 -54.33
CA GLY A 605 44.04 26.64 -53.22
C GLY A 605 43.56 25.83 -52.01
N ASP A 606 42.76 24.78 -52.25
CA ASP A 606 42.34 23.85 -51.19
C ASP A 606 43.55 23.12 -50.58
N GLU A 607 44.54 22.71 -51.38
CA GLU A 607 45.77 22.11 -50.87
C GLU A 607 46.57 23.07 -49.97
N LEU A 608 46.65 24.37 -50.31
CA LEU A 608 47.29 25.38 -49.46
C LEU A 608 46.53 25.57 -48.13
N ILE A 609 45.21 25.66 -48.19
CA ILE A 609 44.36 25.82 -47.01
C ILE A 609 44.48 24.60 -46.08
N ILE A 610 44.43 23.39 -46.65
CA ILE A 610 44.60 22.14 -45.90
C ILE A 610 46.03 22.04 -45.36
N GLY A 611 47.03 22.42 -46.14
CA GLY A 611 48.43 22.44 -45.72
C GLY A 611 48.69 23.36 -44.53
N ALA A 612 48.19 24.60 -44.60
CA ALA A 612 48.23 25.55 -43.50
C ALA A 612 47.55 24.99 -42.25
N SER A 613 46.36 24.43 -42.40
CA SER A 613 45.61 23.88 -41.28
C SER A 613 46.33 22.73 -40.57
N LYS A 614 46.98 21.82 -41.33
CA LYS A 614 47.79 20.73 -40.75
C LYS A 614 49.02 21.24 -40.04
N CYS A 615 49.69 22.26 -40.59
CA CYS A 615 50.82 22.88 -39.91
C CYS A 615 50.39 23.52 -38.58
N MET A 616 49.24 24.20 -38.57
CA MET A 616 48.67 24.78 -37.36
C MET A 616 48.28 23.70 -36.33
N ASP A 617 47.57 22.65 -36.77
CA ASP A 617 47.15 21.57 -35.87
C ASP A 617 48.34 20.85 -35.23
N ASN A 618 49.40 20.60 -36.00
CA ASN A 618 50.63 19.97 -35.49
C ASN A 618 51.44 20.89 -34.56
N ALA A 619 51.56 22.18 -34.90
CA ALA A 619 52.35 23.12 -34.11
C ALA A 619 51.66 23.54 -32.81
N PHE A 620 50.33 23.65 -32.84
CA PHE A 620 49.53 24.20 -31.74
C PHE A 620 48.78 23.12 -30.95
N SER A 621 48.93 21.84 -31.32
CA SER A 621 48.31 20.72 -30.63
C SER A 621 48.65 20.71 -29.14
N GLY A 622 47.64 20.52 -28.29
CA GLY A 622 47.82 20.46 -26.83
C GLY A 622 48.00 21.81 -26.13
N LEU A 623 48.27 22.89 -26.88
CA LEU A 623 48.36 24.25 -26.32
C LEU A 623 47.04 25.00 -26.45
N GLY A 624 46.20 24.69 -27.42
CA GLY A 624 44.91 25.36 -27.56
C GLY A 624 44.10 24.91 -28.75
N ARG A 625 43.33 25.85 -29.31
CA ARG A 625 42.46 25.62 -30.47
C ARG A 625 42.82 26.54 -31.62
N THR A 626 42.64 26.02 -32.82
CA THR A 626 42.85 26.72 -34.08
C THR A 626 41.54 26.81 -34.84
N TYR A 627 41.35 27.94 -35.53
CA TYR A 627 40.11 28.31 -36.17
C TYR A 627 40.38 28.81 -37.59
N ARG A 628 39.51 28.49 -38.52
CA ARG A 628 39.39 29.16 -39.82
C ARG A 628 38.21 30.12 -39.76
N VAL A 629 38.50 31.41 -39.77
CA VAL A 629 37.49 32.47 -39.57
C VAL A 629 37.04 33.12 -40.88
N GLY A 630 37.83 32.97 -41.94
CA GLY A 630 37.57 33.46 -43.29
C GLY A 630 38.08 32.49 -44.37
N GLY A 631 38.23 32.98 -45.59
CA GLY A 631 38.72 32.14 -46.71
C GLY A 631 40.17 31.69 -46.53
N ASP A 632 41.05 32.67 -46.34
CA ASP A 632 42.50 32.60 -46.07
C ASP A 632 42.87 32.95 -44.63
N GLU A 633 41.90 33.38 -43.82
CA GLU A 633 42.11 33.87 -42.45
C GLU A 633 41.95 32.75 -41.41
N PHE A 634 42.95 32.64 -40.54
CA PHE A 634 43.00 31.70 -39.43
C PHE A 634 43.30 32.40 -38.11
N VAL A 635 42.89 31.78 -37.01
CA VAL A 635 43.16 32.25 -35.66
C VAL A 635 43.62 31.07 -34.82
N ALA A 636 44.60 31.25 -33.96
CA ALA A 636 44.92 30.32 -32.88
C ALA A 636 44.71 31.00 -31.53
N LEU A 637 44.06 30.28 -30.62
CA LEU A 637 43.86 30.69 -29.25
C LEU A 637 44.50 29.64 -28.35
N LEU A 638 45.69 29.97 -27.85
CA LEU A 638 46.53 29.06 -27.06
C LEU A 638 46.43 29.43 -25.58
N ARG A 639 46.46 28.42 -24.70
CA ARG A 639 46.66 28.60 -23.26
C ARG A 639 48.13 28.33 -22.97
N GLY A 640 48.81 29.29 -22.36
CA GLY A 640 50.21 29.12 -22.03
C GLY A 640 50.95 30.44 -21.83
N THR A 641 52.22 30.30 -21.52
CA THR A 641 53.17 31.39 -21.33
C THR A 641 53.70 31.91 -22.66
N ARG A 642 54.39 33.07 -22.62
CA ARG A 642 55.11 33.63 -23.77
C ARG A 642 56.08 32.62 -24.38
N GLU A 643 56.82 31.88 -23.55
CA GLU A 643 57.85 30.94 -24.02
C GLU A 643 57.22 29.77 -24.79
N GLU A 644 56.16 29.17 -24.24
CA GLU A 644 55.42 28.08 -24.89
C GLU A 644 54.81 28.53 -26.24
N ALA A 645 54.26 29.74 -26.30
CA ALA A 645 53.74 30.29 -27.54
C ALA A 645 54.85 30.59 -28.57
N GLN A 646 56.00 31.11 -28.14
CA GLN A 646 57.13 31.35 -29.03
C GLN A 646 57.67 30.05 -29.63
N ASP A 647 57.80 29.00 -28.84
CA ASP A 647 58.26 27.71 -29.34
C ASP A 647 57.26 27.07 -30.29
N ALA A 648 55.96 27.15 -29.99
CA ALA A 648 54.91 26.70 -30.90
C ALA A 648 54.92 27.46 -32.24
N VAL A 649 55.14 28.78 -32.20
CA VAL A 649 55.26 29.62 -33.40
C VAL A 649 56.50 29.27 -34.23
N LYS A 650 57.64 28.95 -33.59
CA LYS A 650 58.84 28.46 -34.31
C LYS A 650 58.60 27.10 -34.96
N THR A 651 57.91 26.20 -34.27
CA THR A 651 57.51 24.90 -34.84
C THR A 651 56.57 25.11 -36.02
N PHE A 652 55.62 26.04 -35.92
CA PHE A 652 54.74 26.40 -37.03
C PHE A 652 55.53 26.91 -38.24
N ASP A 653 56.47 27.83 -38.04
CA ASP A 653 57.35 28.32 -39.12
C ASP A 653 58.09 27.18 -39.81
N TYR A 654 58.77 26.34 -39.02
CA TYR A 654 59.50 25.19 -39.54
C TYR A 654 58.59 24.26 -40.37
N LEU A 655 57.37 24.00 -39.92
CA LEU A 655 56.42 23.15 -40.65
C LEU A 655 55.95 23.79 -41.95
N THR A 656 55.71 25.11 -41.95
CA THR A 656 55.31 25.83 -43.17
C THR A 656 56.44 25.94 -44.19
N GLU A 657 57.68 26.19 -43.76
CA GLU A 657 58.86 26.25 -44.63
C GLU A 657 59.21 24.91 -45.28
N ASN A 658 58.96 23.81 -44.57
CA ASN A 658 59.21 22.45 -45.06
C ASN A 658 57.96 21.78 -45.67
N PHE A 659 56.89 22.54 -45.90
CA PHE A 659 55.68 22.01 -46.52
C PHE A 659 55.95 21.62 -47.98
N GLN A 660 55.51 20.42 -48.38
CA GLN A 660 55.52 19.97 -49.77
C GLN A 660 54.15 19.40 -50.13
N GLY A 661 53.42 20.13 -50.96
CA GLY A 661 52.17 19.69 -51.58
C GLY A 661 52.40 19.01 -52.93
N ASN A 662 51.34 18.44 -53.49
CA ASN A 662 51.36 17.81 -54.82
C ASN A 662 51.23 18.86 -55.94
N LEU A 663 50.47 19.92 -55.70
CA LEU A 663 50.20 21.02 -56.64
C LEU A 663 50.99 22.28 -56.28
N ILE A 664 51.30 22.47 -55.00
CA ILE A 664 52.01 23.65 -54.49
C ILE A 664 53.27 23.27 -53.70
N SER A 665 54.41 23.89 -54.04
CA SER A 665 55.72 23.61 -53.45
C SER A 665 56.11 24.55 -52.30
N GLU A 666 55.35 25.61 -52.04
CA GLU A 666 55.67 26.62 -51.02
C GLU A 666 54.40 27.02 -50.27
N LEU A 667 54.47 27.02 -48.93
CA LEU A 667 53.41 27.49 -48.05
C LEU A 667 53.93 28.68 -47.24
N SER A 668 53.21 29.79 -47.26
CA SER A 668 53.57 30.98 -46.47
C SER A 668 52.34 31.55 -45.80
N VAL A 669 52.47 31.84 -44.51
CA VAL A 669 51.40 32.38 -43.68
C VAL A 669 51.94 33.60 -42.95
N SER A 670 51.26 34.74 -43.09
CA SER A 670 51.55 35.95 -42.31
C SER A 670 50.87 35.84 -40.96
N LYS A 671 51.51 36.32 -39.88
CA LYS A 671 50.96 36.15 -38.52
C LYS A 671 51.23 37.31 -37.58
N GLY A 672 50.31 37.51 -36.64
CA GLY A 672 50.43 38.46 -35.54
C GLY A 672 50.17 37.75 -34.21
N VAL A 673 51.16 37.76 -33.32
CA VAL A 673 51.14 37.05 -32.04
C VAL A 673 51.01 38.07 -30.91
N VAL A 674 50.02 37.89 -30.03
CA VAL A 674 49.82 38.73 -28.84
C VAL A 674 49.64 37.85 -27.61
N VAL A 675 50.47 38.07 -26.60
CA VAL A 675 50.38 37.39 -25.30
C VAL A 675 49.47 38.22 -24.39
N CYS A 676 48.29 37.71 -24.05
CA CYS A 676 47.26 38.50 -23.37
C CYS A 676 47.68 38.95 -21.95
N SER A 677 48.55 38.18 -21.28
CA SER A 677 49.07 38.53 -19.95
C SER A 677 49.96 39.78 -19.93
N GLU A 678 50.42 40.26 -21.08
CA GLU A 678 51.26 41.45 -21.22
C GLU A 678 50.44 42.73 -21.43
N HIS A 679 49.12 42.58 -21.61
CA HIS A 679 48.17 43.64 -21.96
C HIS A 679 46.92 43.54 -21.09
N ILE A 680 47.12 43.47 -19.77
CA ILE A 680 46.05 43.23 -18.76
C ILE A 680 45.00 44.35 -18.78
N GLU A 681 45.40 45.54 -19.21
CA GLU A 681 44.55 46.73 -19.37
C GLU A 681 43.63 46.69 -20.58
N LEU A 682 43.87 45.81 -21.55
CA LEU A 682 43.12 45.74 -22.80
C LEU A 682 41.99 44.71 -22.74
N ASN A 683 40.87 45.05 -23.36
CA ASN A 683 39.77 44.10 -23.56
C ASN A 683 40.05 43.18 -24.78
N PHE A 684 39.23 42.13 -24.93
CA PHE A 684 39.40 41.15 -26.01
C PHE A 684 39.43 41.76 -27.42
N GLU A 685 38.57 42.75 -27.70
CA GLU A 685 38.51 43.38 -29.03
C GLU A 685 39.77 44.22 -29.32
N GLU A 686 40.35 44.85 -28.29
CA GLU A 686 41.60 45.60 -28.41
C GLU A 686 42.80 44.68 -28.64
N ILE A 687 42.87 43.55 -27.93
CA ILE A 687 43.90 42.51 -28.15
C ILE A 687 43.79 41.94 -29.57
N LYS A 688 42.56 41.66 -30.03
CA LYS A 688 42.31 41.17 -31.38
C LYS A 688 42.75 42.18 -32.44
N ALA A 689 42.41 43.47 -32.28
CA ALA A 689 42.85 44.53 -33.19
C ALA A 689 44.38 44.68 -33.23
N MET A 690 45.06 44.45 -32.09
CA MET A 690 46.53 44.45 -32.03
C MET A 690 47.13 43.27 -32.81
N ALA A 691 46.60 42.06 -32.62
CA ALA A 691 47.06 40.87 -33.33
C ALA A 691 46.87 41.02 -34.86
N ASP A 692 45.72 41.56 -35.29
CA ASP A 692 45.44 41.84 -36.69
C ASP A 692 46.46 42.82 -37.31
N LYS A 693 46.77 43.91 -36.59
CA LYS A 693 47.75 44.90 -37.05
C LYS A 693 49.16 44.30 -37.21
N LEU A 694 49.57 43.42 -36.30
CA LEU A 694 50.85 42.71 -36.38
C LEU A 694 50.88 41.75 -37.58
N MET A 695 49.80 41.02 -37.81
CA MET A 695 49.64 40.13 -38.96
C MET A 695 49.73 40.90 -40.29
N TYR A 696 49.07 42.06 -40.39
CA TYR A 696 49.17 42.90 -41.59
C TYR A 696 50.58 43.46 -41.82
N ALA A 697 51.31 43.80 -40.76
CA ALA A 697 52.70 44.26 -40.88
C ALA A 697 53.62 43.15 -41.42
N ASP A 698 53.46 41.93 -40.91
CA ASP A 698 54.17 40.73 -41.38
C ASP A 698 53.82 40.42 -42.85
N LYS A 699 52.54 40.54 -43.22
CA LYS A 699 52.08 40.40 -44.60
C LYS A 699 52.72 41.42 -45.55
N ASP A 700 52.78 42.68 -45.17
CA ASP A 700 53.43 43.73 -45.97
C ASP A 700 54.93 43.51 -46.13
N GLU A 701 55.60 43.00 -45.09
CA GLU A 701 57.02 42.63 -45.16
C GLU A 701 57.26 41.45 -46.10
N TYR A 702 56.41 40.41 -46.04
CA TYR A 702 56.48 39.27 -46.95
C TYR A 702 56.40 39.67 -48.42
N TYR A 703 55.43 40.51 -48.81
CA TYR A 703 55.29 40.96 -50.20
C TYR A 703 56.44 41.89 -50.63
N ARG A 704 56.97 42.70 -49.71
CA ARG A 704 58.16 43.53 -49.98
C ARG A 704 59.40 42.67 -50.24
N ARG A 705 59.61 41.61 -49.44
CA ARG A 705 60.76 40.70 -49.55
C ARG A 705 60.72 39.82 -50.80
N THR A 706 59.52 39.35 -51.17
CA THR A 706 59.34 38.42 -52.30
C THR A 706 59.16 39.13 -53.65
N GLY A 707 58.89 40.44 -53.66
CA GLY A 707 58.64 41.20 -54.89
C GLY A 707 57.34 40.83 -55.62
N LYS A 708 56.47 40.02 -55.00
CA LYS A 708 55.15 39.62 -55.54
C LYS A 708 54.13 40.76 -55.36
N ASP A 709 53.29 41.04 -56.37
CA ASP A 709 52.28 42.11 -56.29
C ASP A 709 51.06 41.65 -55.49
N ARG A 710 50.84 42.27 -54.32
CA ARG A 710 49.71 42.02 -53.41
C ARG A 710 48.33 42.11 -54.08
N ARG A 711 48.18 42.79 -55.23
CA ARG A 711 46.89 42.98 -55.94
C ARG A 711 46.67 42.03 -57.12
N ARG A 712 47.71 41.33 -57.57
CA ARG A 712 47.67 40.38 -58.71
C ARG A 712 47.98 38.93 -58.31
N VAL A 713 48.11 38.66 -57.01
CA VAL A 713 48.48 37.37 -56.41
C VAL A 713 47.55 37.02 -55.26
#